data_AF-A0A2S0KLI4-F1
#
_entry.id   AF-A0A2S0KLI4-F1
#
_cell.length_a   1.000
_cell.length_b   1.000
_cell.length_c   1.000
_cell.angle_alpha   90.00
_cell.angle_beta   90.00
_cell.angle_gamma   90.00
#
_symmetry.space_group_name_H-M   'P 1'
#
loop_
_entity.id
_entity.type
_entity.pdbx_description
1 polymer ?
#
loop_
_entity_poly.entity_id
_entity_poly.type
_entity_poly.pdbx_seq_one_letter_code
_entity_poly.pdbx_strand_id
1 'polypeptide(L)'
;MKVLNLDLSKIREDDNHSRFQNPKAVALGYFDGVHRGHQEIIRAMVQIAREKRLEASVLSFDRYPKPINANAYLKVVVPGMTGEKELLTSPLPNVEREFKGLLQSDEQRDRTLEALGVDSVILQKFDKNYASLSPEEFCNDILKDILNCKILFVGEDYHFGKKRAGNVEFLQNWCDANNVELKVINPVLYDGEIISSENIRENIVDANMEKVSSLLGKPYTLPGIVIHGNALGRTIGMPTANIRIPEGMVMPKFGVYNSRTKVGDTYYNSLTSIGLRPTVNHTDPYPLVESYIIGENFDLYNQYVEIELLKFERPEERFPSFIAMSAQLDIDLKNALKYHNNNEEFRLFTDRNGIPIYISRSERFNTSYLYVEVYTPFEEDEFLTNQLLANVLTATTPDYPTRQEFRAFLDHQFASRIETDTEQVGDLQVVRFKLSAVNRGLEETEVFKNTSKLLLDLIVNPVWDEFYNFPLEVIEEEKQNMIYDYQKFYASDKNKALLFAKEDLYTENARAHSENISISEYIKKVQNINNEDFQQAWMRMFSKGHIRVITSGRFTDNEFAKSIVDKLSKLPRNRDALQILPGVSPGFSNFIAVASKELQIDSKLSHLAIVFGNLPGPYSISVLKAQVLSALIAGKTTSLFNQYIKDELKYIYKIESFYRSDSSLLFVYAQVEPGDEDKALELMNKVVNSVREDDYSDSAFVSALRFVENQYSAIIDDGESRVEFNSHNLITSNKYNAREAIEHIKSICREDLAKIAREMKLLLDYRLTPKHDLEDED
;
A
#
# COMPACT_ATOMS: atom_id res chain seq x y z
N MET A 1 -13.83 -10.64 7.06
CA MET A 1 -13.11 -11.93 6.99
C MET A 1 -13.75 -12.95 7.94
N LYS A 2 -13.76 -14.25 7.64
CA LYS A 2 -14.26 -15.32 8.54
C LYS A 2 -13.09 -16.04 9.23
N VAL A 3 -13.21 -16.35 10.53
CA VAL A 3 -12.27 -17.25 11.23
C VAL A 3 -12.95 -18.61 11.43
N LEU A 4 -12.37 -19.65 10.84
CA LEU A 4 -12.92 -21.01 10.81
C LEU A 4 -11.98 -21.95 11.58
N ASN A 5 -12.47 -22.52 12.67
CA ASN A 5 -11.70 -23.49 13.45
C ASN A 5 -11.84 -24.89 12.84
N LEU A 6 -10.71 -25.52 12.52
CA LEU A 6 -10.65 -26.88 11.98
C LEU A 6 -10.10 -27.83 13.05
N ASP A 7 -10.91 -28.81 13.46
CA ASP A 7 -10.53 -29.86 14.41
C ASP A 7 -10.75 -31.23 13.76
N LEU A 8 -9.67 -31.87 13.30
CA LEU A 8 -9.70 -33.15 12.60
C LEU A 8 -10.39 -34.26 13.43
N SER A 9 -10.36 -34.16 14.76
CA SER A 9 -11.02 -35.14 15.63
C SER A 9 -12.55 -35.09 15.57
N LYS A 10 -13.12 -34.01 15.02
CA LYS A 10 -14.58 -33.76 14.98
C LYS A 10 -15.18 -33.84 13.58
N ILE A 11 -14.39 -34.15 12.55
CA ILE A 11 -14.86 -34.11 11.14
C ILE A 11 -15.79 -35.29 10.80
N ARG A 12 -15.76 -36.37 11.59
CA ARG A 12 -16.61 -37.56 11.37
C ARG A 12 -18.02 -37.45 11.96
N GLU A 13 -18.33 -36.37 12.68
CA GLU A 13 -19.62 -36.16 13.37
C GLU A 13 -20.29 -34.85 12.87
N ASP A 14 -20.79 -34.87 11.62
CA ASP A 14 -21.65 -33.88 10.94
C ASP A 14 -21.27 -32.37 10.85
N ASP A 15 -21.66 -31.76 9.72
CA ASP A 15 -21.74 -30.33 9.37
C ASP A 15 -20.45 -29.52 9.04
N ASN A 16 -19.24 -30.01 9.31
CA ASN A 16 -18.01 -29.29 8.92
C ASN A 16 -17.67 -29.40 7.42
N HIS A 17 -18.11 -30.45 6.72
CA HIS A 17 -17.77 -30.66 5.31
C HIS A 17 -18.44 -29.64 4.36
N SER A 18 -19.61 -29.12 4.72
CA SER A 18 -20.33 -28.10 3.92
C SER A 18 -19.65 -26.72 4.00
N ARG A 19 -19.01 -26.41 5.14
CA ARG A 19 -18.40 -25.09 5.44
C ARG A 19 -17.19 -24.75 4.58
N PHE A 20 -16.51 -25.75 4.02
CA PHE A 20 -15.27 -25.55 3.27
C PHE A 20 -15.39 -25.87 1.76
N GLN A 21 -16.59 -26.15 1.24
CA GLN A 21 -16.78 -26.64 -0.14
C GLN A 21 -16.40 -25.64 -1.25
N ASN A 22 -16.43 -24.33 -0.99
CA ASN A 22 -16.04 -23.34 -2.00
C ASN A 22 -14.60 -23.60 -2.45
N PRO A 23 -14.31 -23.60 -3.75
CA PRO A 23 -12.95 -23.80 -4.25
C PRO A 23 -12.04 -22.65 -3.78
N LYS A 24 -10.85 -22.99 -3.29
CA LYS A 24 -9.95 -22.05 -2.59
C LYS A 24 -8.62 -21.86 -3.28
N ALA A 25 -8.11 -20.64 -3.18
CA ALA A 25 -6.68 -20.39 -3.22
C ALA A 25 -6.19 -20.39 -1.75
N VAL A 26 -5.17 -21.20 -1.43
CA VAL A 26 -4.73 -21.43 -0.05
C VAL A 26 -3.29 -21.03 0.13
N ALA A 27 -3.01 -20.14 1.09
CA ALA A 27 -1.66 -19.84 1.56
C ALA A 27 -1.35 -20.63 2.84
N LEU A 28 -0.20 -21.31 2.88
CA LEU A 28 0.21 -22.13 4.02
C LEU A 28 1.28 -21.44 4.87
N GLY A 29 1.07 -21.40 6.19
CA GLY A 29 2.04 -20.83 7.13
C GLY A 29 1.45 -20.56 8.50
N TYR A 30 2.30 -20.29 9.48
CA TYR A 30 1.81 -19.90 10.82
C TYR A 30 1.42 -18.41 10.90
N PHE A 31 2.09 -17.55 10.12
CA PHE A 31 1.74 -16.14 9.94
C PHE A 31 1.68 -15.30 11.24
N ASP A 32 2.46 -15.63 12.28
CA ASP A 32 2.39 -14.93 13.59
C ASP A 32 2.80 -13.47 13.60
N GLY A 33 3.54 -13.03 12.59
CA GLY A 33 3.87 -11.62 12.43
C GLY A 33 3.25 -10.96 11.20
N VAL A 34 2.61 -11.74 10.30
CA VAL A 34 2.21 -11.32 8.94
C VAL A 34 3.22 -10.29 8.35
N HIS A 35 4.51 -10.60 8.46
CA HIS A 35 5.59 -9.71 8.04
C HIS A 35 5.63 -9.56 6.52
N ARG A 36 6.44 -8.66 5.96
CA ARG A 36 6.43 -8.37 4.52
C ARG A 36 6.60 -9.61 3.63
N GLY A 37 7.49 -10.53 4.01
CA GLY A 37 7.60 -11.84 3.35
C GLY A 37 6.27 -12.61 3.28
N HIS A 38 5.52 -12.68 4.39
CA HIS A 38 4.18 -13.27 4.39
C HIS A 38 3.16 -12.45 3.58
N GLN A 39 3.24 -11.12 3.65
CA GLN A 39 2.33 -10.23 2.93
C GLN A 39 2.43 -10.46 1.42
N GLU A 40 3.63 -10.67 0.86
CA GLU A 40 3.76 -10.97 -0.58
C GLU A 40 3.08 -12.29 -0.96
N ILE A 41 3.20 -13.33 -0.13
CA ILE A 41 2.48 -14.60 -0.35
C ILE A 41 0.97 -14.38 -0.36
N ILE A 42 0.47 -13.63 0.63
CA ILE A 42 -0.96 -13.36 0.80
C ILE A 42 -1.50 -12.47 -0.32
N ARG A 43 -0.78 -11.42 -0.72
CA ARG A 43 -1.19 -10.52 -1.80
C ARG A 43 -1.26 -11.26 -3.13
N ALA A 44 -0.25 -12.08 -3.45
CA ALA A 44 -0.27 -12.92 -4.65
C ALA A 44 -1.46 -13.91 -4.64
N MET A 45 -1.72 -14.53 -3.48
CA MET A 45 -2.88 -15.41 -3.31
C MET A 45 -4.20 -14.67 -3.53
N VAL A 46 -4.39 -13.53 -2.87
CA VAL A 46 -5.62 -12.73 -2.97
C VAL A 46 -5.83 -12.27 -4.41
N GLN A 47 -4.80 -11.75 -5.06
CA GLN A 47 -4.86 -11.35 -6.46
C GLN A 47 -5.38 -12.50 -7.35
N ILE A 48 -4.72 -13.65 -7.33
CA ILE A 48 -5.09 -14.80 -8.18
C ILE A 48 -6.45 -15.37 -7.77
N ALA A 49 -6.78 -15.37 -6.48
CA ALA A 49 -8.09 -15.81 -6.00
C ALA A 49 -9.22 -14.96 -6.60
N ARG A 50 -9.07 -13.64 -6.62
CA ARG A 50 -10.04 -12.73 -7.23
C ARG A 50 -10.14 -12.96 -8.74
N GLU A 51 -9.02 -13.11 -9.43
CA GLU A 51 -8.97 -13.36 -10.87
C GLU A 51 -9.68 -14.66 -11.27
N LYS A 52 -9.52 -15.73 -10.46
CA LYS A 52 -10.14 -17.04 -10.72
C LYS A 52 -11.46 -17.27 -9.99
N ARG A 53 -12.01 -16.23 -9.32
CA ARG A 53 -13.25 -16.30 -8.51
C ARG A 53 -13.21 -17.42 -7.45
N LEU A 54 -12.07 -17.55 -6.79
CA LEU A 54 -11.83 -18.47 -5.67
C LEU A 54 -11.93 -17.72 -4.34
N GLU A 55 -12.17 -18.47 -3.26
CA GLU A 55 -12.07 -17.94 -1.90
C GLU A 55 -10.60 -17.87 -1.47
N ALA A 56 -10.12 -16.67 -1.10
CA ALA A 56 -8.75 -16.42 -0.65
C ALA A 56 -8.60 -16.83 0.82
N SER A 57 -7.91 -17.94 1.08
CA SER A 57 -7.92 -18.58 2.39
C SER A 57 -6.51 -18.79 2.96
N VAL A 58 -6.32 -18.46 4.23
CA VAL A 58 -5.06 -18.73 4.95
C VAL A 58 -5.24 -19.95 5.84
N LEU A 59 -4.38 -20.96 5.71
CA LEU A 59 -4.33 -22.09 6.66
C LEU A 59 -3.20 -21.85 7.67
N SER A 60 -3.57 -21.71 8.94
CA SER A 60 -2.66 -21.54 10.09
C SER A 60 -3.05 -22.46 11.24
N PHE A 61 -2.40 -22.33 12.40
CA PHE A 61 -2.60 -23.16 13.58
C PHE A 61 -3.17 -22.36 14.76
N ASP A 62 -3.93 -23.02 15.63
CA ASP A 62 -4.47 -22.43 16.86
C ASP A 62 -3.41 -22.14 17.94
N ARG A 63 -2.19 -22.66 17.75
CA ARG A 63 -1.04 -22.47 18.65
C ARG A 63 0.27 -22.69 17.90
N TYR A 64 1.35 -22.11 18.43
CA TYR A 64 2.68 -22.32 17.86
C TYR A 64 3.10 -23.81 17.98
N PRO A 65 3.70 -24.43 16.94
CA PRO A 65 4.10 -25.84 16.98
C PRO A 65 5.16 -26.19 18.04
N LYS A 66 5.95 -25.22 18.49
CA LYS A 66 6.91 -25.40 19.59
C LYS A 66 6.29 -24.94 20.92
N PRO A 67 6.57 -25.62 22.05
CA PRO A 67 6.09 -25.20 23.36
C PRO A 67 6.54 -23.76 23.66
N ILE A 68 5.60 -22.90 24.04
CA ILE A 68 5.90 -21.56 24.57
C ILE A 68 6.27 -21.75 26.03
N ASN A 69 7.54 -21.53 26.37
CA ASN A 69 7.97 -21.53 27.77
C ASN A 69 7.89 -20.09 28.29
N ALA A 70 6.68 -19.66 28.68
CA ALA A 70 6.41 -18.31 29.20
C ALA A 70 7.28 -17.93 30.43
N ASN A 71 7.94 -18.91 31.04
CA ASN A 71 8.81 -18.75 32.22
C ASN A 71 10.30 -18.53 31.92
N ALA A 72 10.73 -18.38 30.66
CA ALA A 72 12.15 -18.20 30.33
C ALA A 72 12.80 -16.94 30.94
N TYR A 73 11.99 -15.95 31.36
CA TYR A 73 12.44 -14.72 32.03
C TYR A 73 12.29 -14.75 33.56
N LEU A 74 11.74 -15.83 34.13
CA LEU A 74 11.44 -15.90 35.57
C LEU A 74 12.48 -16.72 36.34
N LYS A 75 13.43 -16.01 36.95
CA LYS A 75 13.95 -16.36 38.28
C LYS A 75 14.16 -15.09 39.10
N VAL A 76 13.24 -14.85 40.03
CA VAL A 76 13.26 -13.69 40.94
C VAL A 76 14.15 -14.00 42.14
N VAL A 77 15.07 -13.09 42.49
CA VAL A 77 15.80 -13.12 43.77
C VAL A 77 15.63 -11.78 44.48
N VAL A 78 15.16 -11.84 45.73
CA VAL A 78 14.93 -10.70 46.63
C VAL A 78 16.11 -10.60 47.62
N PRO A 79 16.80 -9.46 47.77
CA PRO A 79 17.92 -9.35 48.71
C PRO A 79 17.45 -9.44 50.18
N GLY A 80 17.96 -10.44 50.92
CA GLY A 80 17.71 -10.64 52.37
C GLY A 80 17.51 -12.09 52.81
N MET A 81 17.29 -13.02 51.87
CA MET A 81 17.21 -14.45 52.15
C MET A 81 18.48 -15.17 51.66
N THR A 82 19.13 -15.89 52.56
CA THR A 82 20.35 -16.66 52.32
C THR A 82 20.13 -17.77 51.28
N GLY A 83 20.85 -17.70 50.16
CA GLY A 83 20.88 -18.72 49.11
C GLY A 83 21.22 -18.10 47.75
N GLU A 84 22.50 -18.08 47.38
CA GLU A 84 23.04 -17.45 46.17
C GLU A 84 22.41 -17.96 44.87
N LYS A 85 21.80 -17.05 44.07
CA LYS A 85 21.67 -17.13 42.59
C LYS A 85 21.63 -15.70 41.99
N GLU A 86 22.36 -15.50 40.89
CA GLU A 86 22.46 -14.22 40.15
C GLU A 86 21.24 -13.90 39.27
N LEU A 87 20.97 -12.60 39.07
CA LEU A 87 20.03 -12.08 38.08
C LEU A 87 20.68 -12.00 36.70
N LEU A 88 19.95 -12.39 35.65
CA LEU A 88 20.38 -12.18 34.27
C LEU A 88 19.71 -10.93 33.67
N THR A 89 20.51 -10.08 33.05
CA THR A 89 20.08 -8.93 32.22
C THR A 89 19.83 -9.33 30.75
N SER A 90 19.93 -10.63 30.45
CA SER A 90 19.77 -11.24 29.13
C SER A 90 19.10 -12.63 29.27
N PRO A 91 18.57 -13.24 28.19
CA PRO A 91 18.09 -14.62 28.25
C PRO A 91 19.20 -15.58 28.73
N LEU A 92 18.80 -16.69 29.37
CA LEU A 92 19.72 -17.74 29.86
C LEU A 92 20.78 -18.12 28.79
N PRO A 93 22.10 -18.00 29.08
CA PRO A 93 23.12 -18.55 28.20
C PRO A 93 22.94 -20.07 28.18
N ASN A 94 22.77 -20.65 26.98
CA ASN A 94 22.41 -22.04 26.65
C ASN A 94 20.95 -22.33 26.27
N VAL A 95 20.08 -21.33 26.10
CA VAL A 95 18.75 -21.51 25.49
C VAL A 95 18.78 -21.08 24.02
N GLU A 96 19.71 -21.63 23.24
CA GLU A 96 19.95 -21.23 21.84
C GLU A 96 18.88 -21.75 20.85
N ARG A 97 17.79 -22.38 21.31
CA ARG A 97 16.78 -23.01 20.43
C ARG A 97 15.31 -22.85 20.85
N GLU A 98 14.97 -21.91 21.73
CA GLU A 98 13.57 -21.70 22.15
C GLU A 98 12.88 -20.55 21.40
N PHE A 99 11.58 -20.72 21.16
CA PHE A 99 10.72 -19.77 20.48
C PHE A 99 10.67 -18.45 21.26
N LYS A 100 11.18 -17.36 20.68
CA LYS A 100 11.31 -16.03 21.32
C LYS A 100 9.98 -15.26 21.46
N GLY A 101 8.84 -15.89 21.20
CA GLY A 101 7.51 -15.29 21.28
C GLY A 101 6.87 -14.95 19.93
N LEU A 102 5.59 -14.59 19.96
CA LEU A 102 4.75 -14.17 18.85
C LEU A 102 5.04 -12.71 18.49
N LEU A 103 5.10 -12.44 17.19
CA LEU A 103 5.30 -11.08 16.65
C LEU A 103 4.03 -10.23 16.68
N GLN A 104 2.85 -10.86 16.74
CA GLN A 104 1.54 -10.21 16.86
C GLN A 104 0.63 -11.06 17.75
N SER A 105 -0.35 -10.42 18.40
CA SER A 105 -1.49 -11.14 18.95
C SER A 105 -2.37 -11.72 17.82
N ASP A 106 -3.23 -12.69 18.14
CA ASP A 106 -4.17 -13.25 17.16
C ASP A 106 -5.07 -12.16 16.56
N GLU A 107 -5.56 -11.23 17.38
CA GLU A 107 -6.38 -10.10 16.93
C GLU A 107 -5.62 -9.13 16.00
N GLN A 108 -4.33 -8.90 16.25
CA GLN A 108 -3.47 -8.10 15.37
C GLN A 108 -3.18 -8.83 14.05
N ARG A 109 -2.95 -10.15 14.10
CA ARG A 109 -2.76 -10.99 12.92
C ARG A 109 -4.00 -10.95 12.05
N ASP A 110 -5.16 -11.23 12.63
CA ASP A 110 -6.41 -11.35 11.90
C ASP A 110 -6.83 -10.01 11.26
N ARG A 111 -6.67 -8.89 11.98
CA ARG A 111 -6.85 -7.54 11.37
C ARG A 111 -5.89 -7.29 10.21
N THR A 112 -4.65 -7.78 10.29
CA THR A 112 -3.67 -7.62 9.21
C THR A 112 -4.03 -8.48 7.99
N LEU A 113 -4.50 -9.72 8.20
CA LEU A 113 -4.95 -10.61 7.12
C LEU A 113 -6.22 -10.07 6.44
N GLU A 114 -7.18 -9.57 7.22
CA GLU A 114 -8.40 -8.95 6.70
C GLU A 114 -8.07 -7.72 5.84
N ALA A 115 -7.16 -6.86 6.32
CA ALA A 115 -6.71 -5.70 5.57
C ALA A 115 -5.95 -6.04 4.28
N LEU A 116 -5.45 -7.27 4.13
CA LEU A 116 -4.84 -7.77 2.90
C LEU A 116 -5.86 -8.42 1.94
N GLY A 117 -7.13 -8.47 2.31
CA GLY A 117 -8.22 -9.02 1.48
C GLY A 117 -8.43 -10.52 1.61
N VAL A 118 -7.95 -11.15 2.70
CA VAL A 118 -8.23 -12.55 3.00
C VAL A 118 -9.71 -12.75 3.32
N ASP A 119 -10.35 -13.75 2.70
CA ASP A 119 -11.76 -14.07 2.93
C ASP A 119 -11.93 -14.89 4.21
N SER A 120 -11.06 -15.88 4.41
CA SER A 120 -11.10 -16.76 5.57
C SER A 120 -9.73 -17.16 6.12
N VAL A 121 -9.66 -17.25 7.45
CA VAL A 121 -8.53 -17.83 8.19
C VAL A 121 -8.99 -19.15 8.76
N ILE A 122 -8.35 -20.23 8.33
CA ILE A 122 -8.59 -21.58 8.79
C ILE A 122 -7.57 -21.88 9.88
N LEU A 123 -8.04 -21.92 11.12
CA LEU A 123 -7.21 -22.24 12.29
C LEU A 123 -7.32 -23.74 12.58
N GLN A 124 -6.32 -24.47 12.13
CA GLN A 124 -6.19 -25.88 12.42
C GLN A 124 -5.71 -26.09 13.85
N LYS A 125 -6.46 -26.85 14.63
CA LYS A 125 -6.06 -27.29 15.97
C LYS A 125 -4.78 -28.11 15.88
N PHE A 126 -3.70 -27.62 16.48
CA PHE A 126 -2.41 -28.32 16.48
C PHE A 126 -2.32 -29.27 17.67
N ASP A 127 -2.79 -30.50 17.47
CA ASP A 127 -2.67 -31.59 18.44
C ASP A 127 -1.70 -32.69 17.98
N LYS A 128 -1.52 -33.73 18.80
CA LYS A 128 -0.63 -34.85 18.47
C LYS A 128 -1.06 -35.61 17.22
N ASN A 129 -2.35 -35.64 16.90
CA ASN A 129 -2.87 -36.34 15.72
C ASN A 129 -2.46 -35.55 14.48
N TYR A 130 -2.73 -34.24 14.48
CA TYR A 130 -2.33 -33.35 13.40
C TYR A 130 -0.80 -33.33 13.19
N ALA A 131 -0.02 -33.21 14.26
CA ALA A 131 1.44 -33.22 14.19
C ALA A 131 2.05 -34.55 13.69
N SER A 132 1.26 -35.62 13.67
CA SER A 132 1.69 -36.95 13.23
C SER A 132 1.36 -37.25 11.77
N LEU A 133 0.62 -36.38 11.07
CA LEU A 133 0.26 -36.56 9.66
C LEU A 133 1.51 -36.63 8.78
N SER A 134 1.55 -37.60 7.89
CA SER A 134 2.49 -37.62 6.77
C SER A 134 2.20 -36.48 5.78
N PRO A 135 3.18 -36.10 4.94
CA PRO A 135 2.93 -35.13 3.87
C PRO A 135 1.77 -35.52 2.96
N GLU A 136 1.63 -36.81 2.65
CA GLU A 136 0.57 -37.32 1.78
C GLU A 136 -0.82 -37.24 2.42
N GLU A 137 -0.95 -37.65 3.68
CA GLU A 137 -2.21 -37.51 4.45
C GLU A 137 -2.61 -36.03 4.57
N PHE A 138 -1.66 -35.13 4.84
CA PHE A 138 -1.94 -33.70 4.89
C PHE A 138 -2.47 -33.17 3.55
N CYS A 139 -1.83 -33.52 2.43
CA CYS A 139 -2.23 -33.02 1.13
C CYS A 139 -3.59 -33.58 0.69
N ASN A 140 -3.80 -34.89 0.82
CA ASN A 140 -5.05 -35.52 0.39
C ASN A 140 -6.21 -35.15 1.31
N ASP A 141 -6.08 -35.40 2.61
CA ASP A 141 -7.20 -35.28 3.53
C ASP A 141 -7.56 -33.81 3.77
N ILE A 142 -6.56 -32.92 3.82
CA ILE A 142 -6.78 -31.52 4.20
C ILE A 142 -6.87 -30.62 2.98
N LEU A 143 -5.82 -30.54 2.15
CA LEU A 143 -5.80 -29.59 1.04
C LEU A 143 -6.86 -29.92 -0.01
N LYS A 144 -6.97 -31.20 -0.39
CA LYS A 144 -7.89 -31.63 -1.43
C LYS A 144 -9.30 -31.86 -0.89
N ASP A 145 -9.45 -32.73 0.10
CA ASP A 145 -10.77 -33.23 0.49
C ASP A 145 -11.53 -32.24 1.40
N ILE A 146 -10.87 -31.65 2.39
CA ILE A 146 -11.50 -30.67 3.29
C ILE A 146 -11.54 -29.28 2.65
N LEU A 147 -10.41 -28.76 2.16
CA LEU A 147 -10.30 -27.36 1.72
C LEU A 147 -10.69 -27.11 0.26
N ASN A 148 -10.86 -28.16 -0.55
CA ASN A 148 -11.10 -28.02 -2.00
C ASN A 148 -10.10 -27.03 -2.65
N CYS A 149 -8.82 -27.17 -2.30
CA CYS A 149 -7.75 -26.32 -2.80
C CYS A 149 -7.59 -26.48 -4.32
N LYS A 150 -7.58 -25.35 -5.04
CA LYS A 150 -7.30 -25.30 -6.49
C LYS A 150 -5.96 -24.67 -6.80
N ILE A 151 -5.48 -23.79 -5.93
CA ILE A 151 -4.19 -23.12 -6.06
C ILE A 151 -3.55 -23.02 -4.68
N LEU A 152 -2.30 -23.45 -4.57
CA LEU A 152 -1.53 -23.47 -3.33
C LEU A 152 -0.40 -22.45 -3.39
N PHE A 153 -0.24 -21.67 -2.31
CA PHE A 153 0.81 -20.66 -2.18
C PHE A 153 1.72 -21.00 -1.00
N VAL A 154 3.03 -21.08 -1.27
CA VAL A 154 4.07 -21.38 -0.28
C VAL A 154 5.32 -20.53 -0.53
N GLY A 155 6.13 -20.34 0.50
CA GLY A 155 7.50 -19.85 0.33
C GLY A 155 8.44 -20.96 -0.15
N GLU A 156 9.57 -20.56 -0.74
CA GLU A 156 10.58 -21.48 -1.30
C GLU A 156 11.13 -22.51 -0.28
N ASP A 157 11.32 -22.11 0.98
CA ASP A 157 11.81 -22.97 2.06
C ASP A 157 10.70 -23.69 2.85
N TYR A 158 9.49 -23.80 2.28
CA TYR A 158 8.35 -24.39 3.01
C TYR A 158 8.53 -25.88 3.26
N HIS A 159 8.30 -26.30 4.51
CA HIS A 159 8.30 -27.69 4.91
C HIS A 159 7.13 -28.00 5.85
N PHE A 160 6.60 -29.21 5.74
CA PHE A 160 5.38 -29.63 6.45
C PHE A 160 5.37 -31.15 6.73
N GLY A 161 4.30 -31.61 7.37
CA GLY A 161 4.14 -33.01 7.78
C GLY A 161 5.05 -33.41 8.94
N LYS A 162 4.88 -34.66 9.39
CA LYS A 162 5.60 -35.24 10.52
C LYS A 162 7.10 -35.07 10.35
N LYS A 163 7.73 -34.42 11.34
CA LYS A 163 9.18 -34.12 11.34
C LYS A 163 9.65 -33.31 10.11
N ARG A 164 8.78 -32.48 9.51
CA ARG A 164 9.11 -31.65 8.33
C ARG A 164 9.53 -32.48 7.11
N ALA A 165 8.96 -33.68 6.94
CA ALA A 165 9.33 -34.59 5.87
C ALA A 165 8.87 -34.15 4.47
N GLY A 166 7.85 -33.29 4.38
CA GLY A 166 7.39 -32.70 3.11
C GLY A 166 8.12 -31.39 2.81
N ASN A 167 8.38 -31.13 1.53
CA ASN A 167 9.04 -29.93 1.01
C ASN A 167 8.32 -29.41 -0.26
N VAL A 168 8.82 -28.34 -0.87
CA VAL A 168 8.24 -27.75 -2.09
C VAL A 168 8.27 -28.70 -3.29
N GLU A 169 9.33 -29.49 -3.46
CA GLU A 169 9.43 -30.49 -4.54
C GLU A 169 8.33 -31.56 -4.42
N PHE A 170 8.09 -32.06 -3.20
CA PHE A 170 6.99 -32.98 -2.91
C PHE A 170 5.64 -32.33 -3.24
N LEU A 171 5.42 -31.07 -2.84
CA LEU A 171 4.19 -30.35 -3.17
C LEU A 171 4.00 -30.20 -4.67
N GLN A 172 5.06 -29.87 -5.41
CA GLN A 172 4.98 -29.72 -6.86
C GLN A 172 4.49 -31.02 -7.52
N ASN A 173 5.13 -32.15 -7.18
CA ASN A 173 4.73 -33.46 -7.69
C ASN A 173 3.29 -33.83 -7.33
N TRP A 174 2.87 -33.54 -6.09
CA TRP A 174 1.49 -33.81 -5.65
C TRP A 174 0.48 -32.90 -6.37
N CYS A 175 0.80 -31.62 -6.54
CA CYS A 175 -0.02 -30.63 -7.22
C CYS A 175 -0.23 -31.01 -8.69
N ASP A 176 0.83 -31.38 -9.39
CA ASP A 176 0.77 -31.83 -10.79
C ASP A 176 -0.10 -33.08 -10.95
N ALA A 177 -0.02 -34.02 -10.01
CA ALA A 177 -0.85 -35.24 -10.00
C ALA A 177 -2.32 -35.00 -9.67
N ASN A 178 -2.67 -33.87 -9.01
CA ASN A 178 -4.02 -33.59 -8.50
C ASN A 178 -4.72 -32.40 -9.16
N ASN A 179 -4.14 -31.83 -10.23
CA ASN A 179 -4.66 -30.64 -10.91
C ASN A 179 -4.85 -29.45 -9.94
N VAL A 180 -3.86 -29.27 -9.05
CA VAL A 180 -3.74 -28.11 -8.16
C VAL A 180 -2.56 -27.30 -8.67
N GLU A 181 -2.72 -25.99 -8.81
CA GLU A 181 -1.61 -25.13 -9.25
C GLU A 181 -0.75 -24.74 -8.04
N LEU A 182 0.57 -24.95 -8.10
CA LEU A 182 1.50 -24.49 -7.07
C LEU A 182 2.12 -23.14 -7.46
N LYS A 183 2.08 -22.18 -6.54
CA LYS A 183 2.78 -20.90 -6.63
C LYS A 183 3.81 -20.80 -5.50
N VAL A 184 5.08 -20.87 -5.89
CA VAL A 184 6.21 -20.67 -4.98
C VAL A 184 6.63 -19.21 -5.04
N ILE A 185 6.62 -18.55 -3.88
CA ILE A 185 6.99 -17.13 -3.75
C ILE A 185 8.39 -17.05 -3.17
N ASN A 186 9.25 -16.32 -3.89
CA ASN A 186 10.63 -16.09 -3.49
C ASN A 186 10.69 -15.31 -2.17
N PRO A 187 11.72 -15.53 -1.33
CA PRO A 187 11.92 -14.75 -0.14
C PRO A 187 12.06 -13.27 -0.47
N VAL A 188 11.43 -12.42 0.35
CA VAL A 188 11.60 -10.97 0.26
C VAL A 188 12.89 -10.59 0.99
N LEU A 189 13.68 -9.73 0.37
CA LEU A 189 14.91 -9.19 0.94
C LEU A 189 14.71 -7.76 1.46
N TYR A 190 15.42 -7.40 2.52
CA TYR A 190 15.57 -6.05 3.05
C TYR A 190 17.05 -5.82 3.38
N ASP A 191 17.67 -4.83 2.74
CA ASP A 191 19.12 -4.56 2.85
C ASP A 191 19.98 -5.81 2.56
N GLY A 192 19.58 -6.58 1.55
CA GLY A 192 20.23 -7.84 1.16
C GLY A 192 19.96 -9.04 2.09
N GLU A 193 19.25 -8.86 3.21
CA GLU A 193 18.90 -9.93 4.14
C GLU A 193 17.48 -10.46 3.94
N ILE A 194 17.27 -11.77 4.13
CA ILE A 194 15.93 -12.38 4.05
C ILE A 194 15.04 -11.90 5.21
N ILE A 195 13.85 -11.40 4.86
CA ILE A 195 12.80 -11.08 5.84
C ILE A 195 12.21 -12.38 6.37
N SER A 196 12.57 -12.75 7.60
CA SER A 196 12.04 -13.92 8.30
C SER A 196 11.55 -13.55 9.70
N SER A 197 10.64 -14.37 10.25
CA SER A 197 10.16 -14.17 11.61
C SER A 197 11.32 -14.24 12.63
N GLU A 198 12.34 -15.07 12.40
CA GLU A 198 13.49 -15.14 13.32
C GLU A 198 14.34 -13.87 13.29
N ASN A 199 14.68 -13.36 12.10
CA ASN A 199 15.39 -12.09 11.93
C ASN A 199 14.65 -10.94 12.64
N ILE A 200 13.32 -10.89 12.53
CA ILE A 200 12.51 -9.87 13.20
C ILE A 200 12.59 -10.01 14.72
N ARG A 201 12.48 -11.23 15.26
CA ARG A 201 12.59 -11.47 16.71
C ARG A 201 13.95 -11.04 17.24
N GLU A 202 15.03 -11.32 16.52
CA GLU A 202 16.39 -10.87 16.87
C GLU A 202 16.48 -9.35 16.92
N ASN A 203 15.97 -8.67 15.90
CA ASN A 203 15.98 -7.20 15.87
C ASN A 203 15.10 -6.56 16.97
N ILE A 204 14.01 -7.20 17.40
CA ILE A 204 13.20 -6.76 18.56
C ILE A 204 14.02 -6.86 19.86
N VAL A 205 14.71 -7.99 20.05
CA VAL A 205 15.56 -8.25 21.23
C VAL A 205 16.76 -7.31 21.28
N ASP A 206 17.34 -6.97 20.12
CA ASP A 206 18.47 -6.04 20.02
C ASP A 206 18.04 -4.56 20.03
N ALA A 207 16.73 -4.31 19.96
CA ALA A 207 16.08 -3.00 19.91
C ALA A 207 16.33 -2.18 18.62
N ASN A 208 16.56 -2.86 17.50
CA ASN A 208 16.64 -2.25 16.17
C ASN A 208 15.23 -1.96 15.61
N MET A 209 14.43 -1.16 16.31
CA MET A 209 13.00 -1.01 16.05
C MET A 209 12.66 -0.43 14.68
N GLU A 210 13.53 0.40 14.12
CA GLU A 210 13.37 0.94 12.76
C GLU A 210 13.46 -0.20 11.72
N LYS A 211 14.47 -1.07 11.86
CA LYS A 211 14.61 -2.28 11.02
C LYS A 211 13.43 -3.23 11.23
N VAL A 212 13.00 -3.45 12.47
CA VAL A 212 11.78 -4.24 12.77
C VAL A 212 10.57 -3.70 12.03
N SER A 213 10.37 -2.38 12.05
CA SER A 213 9.24 -1.72 11.38
C SER A 213 9.27 -1.96 9.87
N SER A 214 10.44 -1.84 9.25
CA SER A 214 10.61 -2.15 7.83
C SER A 214 10.38 -3.63 7.52
N LEU A 215 10.90 -4.57 8.33
CA LEU A 215 10.72 -6.01 8.11
C LEU A 215 9.26 -6.47 8.31
N LEU A 216 8.57 -5.95 9.33
CA LEU A 216 7.15 -6.24 9.60
C LEU A 216 6.21 -5.50 8.64
N GLY A 217 6.62 -4.35 8.12
CA GLY A 217 5.75 -3.42 7.39
C GLY A 217 4.87 -2.54 8.28
N LYS A 218 5.14 -2.54 9.59
CA LYS A 218 4.54 -1.67 10.61
C LYS A 218 5.37 -1.75 11.90
N PRO A 219 5.27 -0.76 12.81
CA PRO A 219 5.93 -0.84 14.11
C PRO A 219 5.55 -2.09 14.90
N TYR A 220 6.47 -2.57 15.74
CA TYR A 220 6.12 -3.62 16.71
C TYR A 220 5.19 -3.05 17.78
N THR A 221 4.07 -3.72 18.01
CA THR A 221 2.96 -3.16 18.80
C THR A 221 2.62 -4.05 19.98
N LEU A 222 2.67 -3.50 21.19
CA LEU A 222 2.27 -4.17 22.43
C LEU A 222 0.83 -3.77 22.82
N PRO A 223 -0.16 -4.67 22.70
CA PRO A 223 -1.51 -4.41 23.17
C PRO A 223 -1.64 -4.64 24.69
N GLY A 224 -2.56 -3.96 25.35
CA GLY A 224 -2.85 -4.25 26.76
C GLY A 224 -3.93 -3.38 27.38
N ILE A 225 -4.50 -3.86 28.48
CA ILE A 225 -5.42 -3.08 29.31
C ILE A 225 -4.58 -2.26 30.29
N VAL A 226 -4.85 -0.96 30.37
CA VAL A 226 -4.14 -0.06 31.29
C VAL A 226 -4.48 -0.40 32.73
N ILE A 227 -3.46 -0.68 33.52
CA ILE A 227 -3.56 -1.03 34.94
C ILE A 227 -3.06 0.11 35.83
N HIS A 228 -3.44 0.05 37.11
CA HIS A 228 -2.91 0.97 38.11
C HIS A 228 -1.44 0.69 38.41
N GLY A 229 -0.60 1.72 38.26
CA GLY A 229 0.77 1.76 38.77
C GLY A 229 0.89 2.66 40.00
N ASN A 230 2.13 2.95 40.42
CA ASN A 230 2.40 3.78 41.61
C ASN A 230 2.14 5.28 41.41
N ALA A 231 1.69 5.68 40.22
CA ALA A 231 1.35 7.06 39.85
C ALA A 231 2.49 8.09 40.07
N LEU A 232 3.75 7.65 40.20
CA LEU A 232 4.91 8.52 40.44
C LEU A 232 5.14 9.52 39.31
N GLY A 233 4.89 9.13 38.06
CA GLY A 233 4.95 10.03 36.92
C GLY A 233 4.09 11.30 37.09
N ARG A 234 2.96 11.22 37.81
CA ARG A 234 2.12 12.40 38.10
C ARG A 234 2.84 13.46 38.93
N THR A 235 3.76 13.05 39.80
CA THR A 235 4.52 13.98 40.68
C THR A 235 5.52 14.85 39.91
N ILE A 236 5.89 14.43 38.70
CA ILE A 236 6.81 15.14 37.78
C ILE A 236 6.11 15.60 36.49
N GLY A 237 4.77 15.57 36.45
CA GLY A 237 4.00 16.02 35.30
C GLY A 237 3.96 15.05 34.10
N MET A 238 4.36 13.78 34.28
CA MET A 238 4.38 12.74 33.23
C MET A 238 3.50 11.53 33.62
N PRO A 239 2.17 11.64 33.65
CA PRO A 239 1.28 10.50 33.92
C PRO A 239 1.47 9.39 32.88
N THR A 240 1.73 8.15 33.32
CA THR A 240 1.95 7.02 32.42
C THR A 240 0.75 6.07 32.35
N ALA A 241 0.45 5.58 31.15
CA ALA A 241 -0.41 4.44 30.89
C ALA A 241 0.42 3.16 31.02
N ASN A 242 0.07 2.32 31.99
CA ASN A 242 0.85 1.16 32.37
C ASN A 242 0.16 -0.12 31.86
N ILE A 243 0.84 -0.94 31.06
CA ILE A 243 0.33 -2.25 30.62
C ILE A 243 1.32 -3.37 30.95
N ARG A 244 0.80 -4.59 31.10
CA ARG A 244 1.62 -5.80 31.09
C ARG A 244 1.95 -6.18 29.65
N ILE A 245 3.15 -6.68 29.43
CA ILE A 245 3.49 -7.32 28.15
C ILE A 245 2.61 -8.57 28.03
N PRO A 246 1.84 -8.73 26.95
CA PRO A 246 0.99 -9.90 26.77
C PRO A 246 1.80 -11.19 26.79
N GLU A 247 1.21 -12.23 27.40
CA GLU A 247 1.84 -13.53 27.46
C GLU A 247 2.11 -14.08 26.05
N GLY A 248 3.31 -14.64 25.86
CA GLY A 248 3.70 -15.26 24.60
C GLY A 248 4.18 -14.29 23.52
N MET A 249 4.09 -12.97 23.69
CA MET A 249 4.70 -12.01 22.75
C MET A 249 6.22 -11.91 22.91
N VAL A 250 6.91 -11.47 21.86
CA VAL A 250 8.36 -11.22 21.91
C VAL A 250 8.66 -10.11 22.91
N MET A 251 9.59 -10.38 23.81
CA MET A 251 10.05 -9.41 24.82
C MET A 251 11.01 -8.40 24.17
N PRO A 252 10.66 -7.10 24.12
CA PRO A 252 11.62 -6.08 23.71
C PRO A 252 12.75 -5.95 24.72
N LYS A 253 13.88 -5.40 24.28
CA LYS A 253 14.94 -4.96 25.19
C LYS A 253 14.39 -3.99 26.25
N PHE A 254 14.94 -4.03 27.45
CA PHE A 254 14.54 -3.06 28.48
C PHE A 254 15.20 -1.70 28.22
N GLY A 255 14.40 -0.64 28.31
CA GLY A 255 14.83 0.72 28.07
C GLY A 255 13.71 1.65 27.63
N VAL A 256 14.12 2.80 27.10
CA VAL A 256 13.23 3.89 26.69
C VAL A 256 13.11 3.91 25.17
N TYR A 257 11.88 4.09 24.70
CA TYR A 257 11.50 4.06 23.29
C TYR A 257 10.70 5.30 22.92
N ASN A 258 11.04 5.91 21.78
CA ASN A 258 10.05 6.72 21.06
C ASN A 258 8.95 5.79 20.59
N SER A 259 7.71 6.16 20.89
CA SER A 259 6.56 5.30 20.70
C SER A 259 5.33 6.08 20.25
N ARG A 260 4.27 5.37 19.87
CA ARG A 260 2.92 5.92 19.79
C ARG A 260 1.98 5.04 20.58
N THR A 261 0.99 5.65 21.22
CA THR A 261 -0.05 4.92 21.94
C THR A 261 -1.39 5.15 21.25
N LYS A 262 -2.01 4.05 20.82
CA LYS A 262 -3.37 4.03 20.28
C LYS A 262 -4.36 4.01 21.44
N VAL A 263 -5.25 4.99 21.47
CA VAL A 263 -6.39 5.06 22.40
C VAL A 263 -7.65 5.17 21.55
N GLY A 264 -8.53 4.17 21.63
CA GLY A 264 -9.61 4.01 20.67
C GLY A 264 -9.05 3.88 19.24
N ASP A 265 -9.46 4.77 18.34
CA ASP A 265 -9.01 4.81 16.95
C ASP A 265 -7.97 5.91 16.66
N THR A 266 -7.45 6.56 17.70
CA THR A 266 -6.49 7.66 17.56
C THR A 266 -5.11 7.26 18.09
N TYR A 267 -4.07 7.55 17.31
CA TYR A 267 -2.68 7.41 17.75
C TYR A 267 -2.14 8.73 18.31
N TYR A 268 -1.50 8.65 19.47
CA TYR A 268 -0.83 9.77 20.13
C TYR A 268 0.66 9.51 20.22
N ASN A 269 1.47 10.56 20.06
CA ASN A 269 2.91 10.46 20.30
C ASN A 269 3.17 10.16 21.77
N SER A 270 4.06 9.21 22.03
CA SER A 270 4.40 8.81 23.38
C SER A 270 5.89 8.52 23.58
N LEU A 271 6.29 8.52 24.84
CA LEU A 271 7.58 8.03 25.30
C LEU A 271 7.33 6.82 26.20
N THR A 272 7.84 5.66 25.82
CA THR A 272 7.55 4.40 26.52
C THR A 272 8.81 3.88 27.20
N SER A 273 8.70 3.58 28.49
CA SER A 273 9.70 2.83 29.25
C SER A 273 9.26 1.37 29.39
N ILE A 274 10.14 0.43 29.07
CA ILE A 274 9.92 -1.00 29.27
C ILE A 274 11.00 -1.53 30.22
N GLY A 275 10.61 -2.10 31.35
CA GLY A 275 11.59 -2.67 32.27
C GLY A 275 11.06 -3.03 33.64
N LEU A 276 11.98 -3.22 34.58
CA LEU A 276 11.71 -3.67 35.96
C LEU A 276 11.62 -2.52 36.97
N ARG A 277 11.96 -1.29 36.57
CA ARG A 277 11.97 -0.07 37.40
C ARG A 277 12.95 -0.17 38.58
N PRO A 278 14.26 -0.41 38.35
CA PRO A 278 15.25 -0.65 39.42
C PRO A 278 15.49 0.54 40.36
N THR A 279 15.08 1.75 39.95
CA THR A 279 15.24 2.99 40.74
C THR A 279 14.14 3.17 41.79
N VAL A 280 13.00 2.49 41.63
CA VAL A 280 11.83 2.63 42.52
C VAL A 280 11.68 1.35 43.35
N ASN A 281 11.62 1.44 44.68
CA ASN A 281 11.50 0.28 45.58
C ASN A 281 10.21 -0.51 45.31
N HIS A 282 10.28 -1.57 44.51
CA HIS A 282 9.15 -2.45 44.21
C HIS A 282 9.44 -3.94 44.44
N THR A 283 8.38 -4.64 44.86
CA THR A 283 8.31 -6.09 45.06
C THR A 283 7.75 -6.84 43.84
N ASP A 284 7.27 -6.13 42.82
CA ASP A 284 6.71 -6.72 41.60
C ASP A 284 7.83 -7.14 40.64
N PRO A 285 8.04 -8.46 40.44
CA PRO A 285 9.13 -8.95 39.62
C PRO A 285 8.85 -8.90 38.11
N TYR A 286 7.63 -8.53 37.70
CA TYR A 286 7.24 -8.58 36.30
C TYR A 286 7.54 -7.25 35.59
N PRO A 287 8.09 -7.30 34.36
CA PRO A 287 8.26 -6.13 33.52
C PRO A 287 6.94 -5.39 33.28
N LEU A 288 7.05 -4.09 33.08
CA LEU A 288 5.92 -3.22 32.77
C LEU A 288 6.28 -2.30 31.63
N VAL A 289 5.28 -1.99 30.81
CA VAL A 289 5.35 -1.01 29.75
C VAL A 289 4.65 0.23 30.27
N GLU A 290 5.41 1.31 30.46
CA GLU A 290 4.93 2.59 30.99
C GLU A 290 5.03 3.65 29.89
N SER A 291 3.89 4.02 29.32
CA SER A 291 3.83 4.98 28.20
C SER A 291 3.33 6.34 28.67
N TYR A 292 4.15 7.37 28.51
CA TYR A 292 3.75 8.75 28.68
C TYR A 292 3.23 9.31 27.36
N ILE A 293 1.96 9.69 27.30
CA ILE A 293 1.34 10.30 26.12
C ILE A 293 1.64 11.81 26.13
N ILE A 294 2.33 12.28 25.10
CA ILE A 294 2.88 13.64 25.05
C ILE A 294 1.76 14.64 24.76
N GLY A 295 1.60 15.64 25.64
CA GLY A 295 0.71 16.78 25.44
C GLY A 295 -0.76 16.51 25.73
N GLU A 296 -1.11 15.32 26.21
CA GLU A 296 -2.48 14.93 26.54
C GLU A 296 -2.56 14.45 27.98
N ASN A 297 -3.72 14.65 28.62
CA ASN A 297 -3.97 14.20 29.99
C ASN A 297 -5.22 13.31 30.01
N PHE A 298 -5.00 12.00 29.90
CA PHE A 298 -6.07 11.01 29.87
C PHE A 298 -6.20 10.25 31.20
N ASP A 299 -7.43 9.87 31.54
CA ASP A 299 -7.67 8.76 32.46
C ASP A 299 -7.99 7.50 31.63
N LEU A 300 -6.99 6.62 31.51
CA LEU A 300 -7.06 5.43 30.67
C LEU A 300 -7.25 4.14 31.47
N TYR A 301 -7.44 4.20 32.79
CA TYR A 301 -7.54 2.97 33.59
C TYR A 301 -8.66 2.04 33.09
N ASN A 302 -8.34 0.75 32.99
CA ASN A 302 -9.20 -0.31 32.44
C ASN A 302 -9.57 -0.13 30.95
N GLN A 303 -8.95 0.81 30.24
CA GLN A 303 -9.09 0.92 28.79
C GLN A 303 -8.03 0.09 28.08
N TYR A 304 -8.41 -0.47 26.94
CA TYR A 304 -7.50 -1.15 26.04
C TYR A 304 -6.70 -0.11 25.23
N VAL A 305 -5.38 -0.31 25.15
CA VAL A 305 -4.46 0.51 24.36
C VAL A 305 -3.50 -0.36 23.57
N GLU A 306 -2.94 0.20 22.51
CA GLU A 306 -1.87 -0.45 21.73
C GLU A 306 -0.65 0.48 21.67
N ILE A 307 0.52 -0.01 22.08
CA ILE A 307 1.74 0.79 22.15
C ILE A 307 2.69 0.35 21.04
N GLU A 308 2.88 1.20 20.03
CA GLU A 308 3.83 1.03 18.94
C GLU A 308 5.23 1.50 19.34
N LEU A 309 6.22 0.62 19.25
CA LEU A 309 7.63 0.95 19.48
C LEU A 309 8.27 1.38 18.16
N LEU A 310 8.67 2.65 18.07
CA LEU A 310 9.19 3.24 16.82
C LEU A 310 10.71 3.23 16.77
N LYS A 311 11.36 3.69 17.85
CA LYS A 311 12.82 3.80 17.92
C LYS A 311 13.29 3.60 19.36
N PHE A 312 14.37 2.86 19.54
CA PHE A 312 15.05 2.72 20.81
C PHE A 312 15.92 3.93 21.08
N GLU A 313 15.74 4.56 22.25
CA GLU A 313 16.49 5.75 22.64
C GLU A 313 17.68 5.39 23.53
N ARG A 314 17.46 4.58 24.56
CA ARG A 314 18.52 4.16 25.50
C ARG A 314 18.11 2.94 26.33
N PRO A 315 19.08 2.17 26.85
CA PRO A 315 18.80 1.06 27.78
C PRO A 315 18.19 1.54 29.10
N GLU A 316 17.58 0.60 29.84
CA GLU A 316 17.11 0.84 31.20
C GLU A 316 18.31 1.12 32.13
N GLU A 317 18.21 2.19 32.91
CA GLU A 317 19.29 2.66 33.78
C GLU A 317 18.79 2.82 35.22
N ARG A 318 19.70 2.56 36.17
CA ARG A 318 19.47 2.84 37.59
C ARG A 318 20.07 4.19 37.94
N PHE A 319 19.26 5.08 38.49
CA PHE A 319 19.71 6.42 38.89
C PHE A 319 20.05 6.50 40.38
N PRO A 320 21.04 7.33 40.76
CA PRO A 320 21.44 7.47 42.17
C PRO A 320 20.41 8.25 43.00
N SER A 321 19.51 9.00 42.36
CA SER A 321 18.45 9.76 43.04
C SER A 321 17.28 10.02 42.10
N PHE A 322 16.13 10.38 42.69
CA PHE A 322 14.94 10.79 41.94
C PHE A 322 15.20 12.06 41.10
N ILE A 323 16.02 12.99 41.58
CA ILE A 323 16.38 14.21 40.85
C ILE A 323 17.17 13.87 39.58
N ALA A 324 18.15 12.97 39.68
CA ALA A 324 18.92 12.52 38.51
C ALA A 324 18.03 11.81 37.48
N MET A 325 17.08 10.99 37.94
CA MET A 325 16.10 10.34 37.07
C MET A 325 15.21 11.37 36.36
N SER A 326 14.70 12.37 37.09
CA SER A 326 13.85 13.43 36.50
C SER A 326 14.60 14.23 35.43
N ALA A 327 15.87 14.58 35.66
CA ALA A 327 16.67 15.30 34.69
C ALA A 327 16.91 14.50 33.40
N GLN A 328 17.07 13.17 33.50
CA GLN A 328 17.18 12.32 32.33
C GLN A 328 15.86 12.22 31.55
N LEU A 329 14.71 12.13 32.24
CA LEU A 329 13.39 12.12 31.60
C LEU A 329 13.12 13.39 30.80
N ASP A 330 13.57 14.56 31.27
CA ASP A 330 13.47 15.82 30.51
C ASP A 330 14.28 15.78 29.20
N ILE A 331 15.45 15.13 29.20
CA ILE A 331 16.27 14.93 28.00
C ILE A 331 15.57 13.96 27.05
N ASP A 332 15.07 12.84 27.57
CA ASP A 332 14.36 11.82 26.80
C ASP A 332 13.11 12.44 26.13
N LEU A 333 12.36 13.29 26.83
CA LEU A 333 11.19 13.99 26.29
C LEU A 333 11.57 14.97 25.19
N LYS A 334 12.66 15.73 25.34
CA LYS A 334 13.15 16.64 24.28
C LYS A 334 13.56 15.87 23.02
N ASN A 335 14.26 14.75 23.20
CA ASN A 335 14.64 13.88 22.08
C ASN A 335 13.42 13.28 21.39
N ALA A 336 12.44 12.82 22.16
CA ALA A 336 11.19 12.28 21.63
C ALA A 336 10.39 13.32 20.84
N LEU A 337 10.26 14.55 21.36
CA LEU A 337 9.63 15.65 20.64
C LEU A 337 10.34 15.92 19.31
N LYS A 338 11.69 15.96 19.32
CA LYS A 338 12.48 16.12 18.10
C LYS A 338 12.28 14.97 17.12
N TYR A 339 12.26 13.73 17.59
CA TYR A 339 12.03 12.56 16.74
C TYR A 339 10.64 12.62 16.09
N HIS A 340 9.61 12.84 16.90
CA HIS A 340 8.21 12.86 16.47
C HIS A 340 7.86 14.04 15.56
N ASN A 341 8.58 15.16 15.63
CA ASN A 341 8.40 16.28 14.70
C ASN A 341 9.08 16.03 13.35
N ASN A 342 10.10 15.18 13.30
CA ASN A 342 10.85 14.84 12.09
C ASN A 342 10.40 13.53 11.44
N ASN A 343 9.55 12.72 12.09
CA ASN A 343 9.02 11.48 11.52
C ASN A 343 7.82 11.77 10.61
N GLU A 344 8.06 11.62 9.29
CA GLU A 344 7.15 11.99 8.20
C GLU A 344 6.20 10.85 7.78
N GLU A 345 6.10 9.75 8.55
CA GLU A 345 5.10 8.70 8.28
C GLU A 345 3.67 9.19 8.47
N PHE A 346 2.75 8.71 7.62
CA PHE A 346 1.33 8.99 7.79
C PHE A 346 0.78 8.36 9.08
N ARG A 347 0.10 9.17 9.87
CA ARG A 347 -0.62 8.79 11.07
C ARG A 347 -2.10 8.71 10.74
N LEU A 348 -2.71 7.56 10.99
CA LEU A 348 -4.15 7.45 10.87
C LEU A 348 -4.82 8.07 12.09
N PHE A 349 -5.64 9.08 11.84
CA PHE A 349 -6.62 9.63 12.77
C PHE A 349 -7.99 9.23 12.24
N THR A 350 -8.77 8.49 13.02
CA THR A 350 -10.15 8.16 12.66
C THR A 350 -11.06 8.62 13.77
N ASP A 351 -12.12 9.30 13.38
CA ASP A 351 -13.12 9.83 14.29
C ASP A 351 -14.33 8.88 14.41
N ARG A 352 -15.32 9.25 15.23
CA ARG A 352 -16.55 8.48 15.43
C ARG A 352 -17.46 8.44 14.20
N ASN A 353 -17.28 9.34 13.23
CA ASN A 353 -18.03 9.37 11.98
C ASN A 353 -17.40 8.48 10.89
N GLY A 354 -16.23 7.90 11.14
CA GLY A 354 -15.62 6.87 10.30
C GLY A 354 -14.85 7.39 9.09
N ILE A 355 -14.43 8.67 9.09
CA ILE A 355 -13.62 9.24 8.00
C ILE A 355 -12.12 9.07 8.35
N PRO A 356 -11.35 8.24 7.64
CA PRO A 356 -9.91 8.13 7.87
C PRO A 356 -9.19 9.41 7.42
N ILE A 357 -8.42 10.00 8.33
CA ILE A 357 -7.50 11.10 8.06
C ILE A 357 -6.06 10.61 8.24
N TYR A 358 -5.25 10.70 7.20
CA TYR A 358 -3.83 10.37 7.23
C TYR A 358 -3.00 11.64 7.36
N ILE A 359 -2.23 11.74 8.44
CA ILE A 359 -1.48 12.95 8.80
C ILE A 359 0.02 12.68 8.76
N SER A 360 0.76 13.40 7.91
CA SER A 360 2.22 13.42 7.93
C SER A 360 2.71 14.76 8.46
N ARG A 361 3.55 14.75 9.49
CA ARG A 361 4.21 15.98 9.97
C ARG A 361 5.56 16.09 9.32
N SER A 362 5.85 17.26 8.74
CA SER A 362 7.14 17.53 8.11
C SER A 362 7.53 18.99 8.25
N GLU A 363 8.73 19.22 8.78
CA GLU A 363 9.39 20.52 8.79
C GLU A 363 10.33 20.73 7.58
N ARG A 364 10.57 19.67 6.78
CA ARG A 364 11.47 19.71 5.60
C ARG A 364 10.94 20.63 4.51
N PHE A 365 9.63 20.69 4.35
CA PHE A 365 8.98 21.47 3.31
C PHE A 365 8.34 22.74 3.87
N ASN A 366 8.36 23.76 3.03
CA ASN A 366 7.71 25.05 3.26
C ASN A 366 6.29 25.08 2.71
N THR A 367 5.81 23.98 2.14
CA THR A 367 4.47 23.84 1.57
C THR A 367 3.76 22.73 2.33
N SER A 368 2.49 22.96 2.63
CA SER A 368 1.60 22.01 3.24
C SER A 368 0.55 21.56 2.24
N TYR A 369 0.03 20.35 2.43
CA TYR A 369 -0.88 19.68 1.52
C TYR A 369 -2.13 19.17 2.26
N LEU A 370 -3.29 19.25 1.62
CA LEU A 370 -4.55 18.63 2.06
C LEU A 370 -5.25 18.03 0.84
N TYR A 371 -5.42 16.71 0.83
CA TYR A 371 -6.18 15.98 -0.18
C TYR A 371 -7.45 15.41 0.45
N VAL A 372 -8.58 15.61 -0.21
CA VAL A 372 -9.84 14.91 0.08
C VAL A 372 -10.09 13.96 -1.08
N GLU A 373 -10.11 12.66 -0.82
CA GLU A 373 -10.26 11.63 -1.83
C GLU A 373 -11.58 10.91 -1.68
N VAL A 374 -12.32 10.75 -2.77
CA VAL A 374 -13.57 10.01 -2.82
C VAL A 374 -13.45 8.82 -3.75
N TYR A 375 -13.84 7.64 -3.26
CA TYR A 375 -13.75 6.37 -3.97
C TYR A 375 -15.14 5.84 -4.28
N THR A 376 -15.38 5.51 -5.54
CA THR A 376 -16.60 4.83 -5.99
C THR A 376 -16.24 3.67 -6.92
N PRO A 377 -17.09 2.65 -7.08
CA PRO A 377 -16.95 1.72 -8.19
C PRO A 377 -16.86 2.49 -9.52
N PHE A 378 -16.00 2.03 -10.42
CA PHE A 378 -15.86 2.60 -11.74
C PHE A 378 -17.09 2.26 -12.59
N GLU A 379 -17.78 3.28 -13.07
CA GLU A 379 -18.89 3.19 -14.01
C GLU A 379 -18.63 4.22 -15.11
N GLU A 380 -18.60 3.79 -16.37
CA GLU A 380 -18.16 4.65 -17.49
C GLU A 380 -19.04 5.90 -17.65
N ASP A 381 -20.35 5.75 -17.49
CA ASP A 381 -21.33 6.84 -17.61
C ASP A 381 -21.22 7.86 -16.45
N GLU A 382 -20.68 7.45 -15.31
CA GLU A 382 -20.49 8.34 -14.16
C GLU A 382 -19.12 9.00 -14.14
N PHE A 383 -18.12 8.37 -14.78
CA PHE A 383 -16.74 8.84 -14.72
C PHE A 383 -16.59 10.30 -15.15
N LEU A 384 -17.12 10.64 -16.34
CA LEU A 384 -17.05 11.99 -16.90
C LEU A 384 -17.86 13.01 -16.09
N THR A 385 -19.04 12.61 -15.61
CA THR A 385 -19.90 13.47 -14.78
C THR A 385 -19.21 13.80 -13.45
N ASN A 386 -18.59 12.83 -12.80
CA ASN A 386 -17.84 13.02 -11.57
C ASN A 386 -16.57 13.86 -11.78
N GLN A 387 -15.86 13.68 -12.89
CA GLN A 387 -14.70 14.50 -13.25
C GLN A 387 -15.10 15.96 -13.48
N LEU A 388 -16.16 16.20 -14.26
CA LEU A 388 -16.67 17.54 -14.53
C LEU A 388 -17.24 18.19 -13.27
N LEU A 389 -17.95 17.43 -12.42
CA LEU A 389 -18.45 17.90 -11.14
C LEU A 389 -17.32 18.41 -10.25
N ALA A 390 -16.21 17.64 -10.13
CA ALA A 390 -15.07 18.06 -9.33
C ALA A 390 -14.48 19.40 -9.81
N ASN A 391 -14.37 19.58 -11.13
CA ASN A 391 -13.91 20.83 -11.72
C ASN A 391 -14.87 21.99 -11.41
N VAL A 392 -16.19 21.79 -11.57
CA VAL A 392 -17.22 22.79 -11.26
C VAL A 392 -17.21 23.17 -9.79
N LEU A 393 -17.10 22.20 -8.88
CA LEU A 393 -17.05 22.43 -7.43
C LEU A 393 -15.88 23.33 -7.01
N THR A 394 -14.77 23.30 -7.76
CA THR A 394 -13.53 24.02 -7.42
C THR A 394 -13.25 25.20 -8.35
N ALA A 395 -14.18 25.54 -9.24
CA ALA A 395 -13.98 26.59 -10.22
C ALA A 395 -14.13 28.00 -9.64
N THR A 396 -15.07 28.21 -8.71
CA THR A 396 -15.49 29.56 -8.26
C THR A 396 -15.95 29.57 -6.80
N THR A 397 -16.13 30.78 -6.25
CA THR A 397 -16.82 31.01 -4.96
C THR A 397 -17.89 32.09 -5.14
N PRO A 398 -18.80 32.32 -4.17
CA PRO A 398 -19.74 33.45 -4.26
C PRO A 398 -19.04 34.81 -4.34
N ASP A 399 -17.87 34.96 -3.71
CA ASP A 399 -17.07 36.18 -3.71
C ASP A 399 -16.20 36.32 -4.98
N TYR A 400 -15.90 35.22 -5.65
CA TYR A 400 -15.08 35.13 -6.87
C TYR A 400 -15.83 34.29 -7.92
N PRO A 401 -16.84 34.88 -8.59
CA PRO A 401 -17.78 34.14 -9.43
C PRO A 401 -17.19 33.64 -10.75
N THR A 402 -15.97 34.06 -11.11
CA THR A 402 -15.26 33.55 -12.30
C THR A 402 -13.99 32.80 -11.91
N ARG A 403 -13.60 31.83 -12.75
CA ARG A 403 -12.37 31.04 -12.53
C ARG A 403 -11.12 31.90 -12.49
N GLN A 404 -11.09 32.96 -13.29
CA GLN A 404 -9.97 33.91 -13.32
C GLN A 404 -9.85 34.69 -12.00
N GLU A 405 -10.96 35.21 -11.47
CA GLU A 405 -10.97 35.92 -10.18
C GLU A 405 -10.59 34.97 -9.04
N PHE A 406 -11.11 33.75 -9.05
CA PHE A 406 -10.81 32.80 -8.00
C PHE A 406 -9.34 32.37 -7.99
N ARG A 407 -8.76 32.10 -9.18
CA ARG A 407 -7.32 31.86 -9.32
C ARG A 407 -6.48 33.04 -8.86
N ALA A 408 -6.85 34.27 -9.23
CA ALA A 408 -6.15 35.47 -8.80
C ALA A 408 -6.20 35.64 -7.27
N PHE A 409 -7.33 35.35 -6.63
CA PHE A 409 -7.44 35.32 -5.17
C PHE A 409 -6.48 34.29 -4.55
N LEU A 410 -6.46 33.06 -5.06
CA LEU A 410 -5.57 32.01 -4.56
C LEU A 410 -4.08 32.37 -4.75
N ASP A 411 -3.73 33.02 -5.87
CA ASP A 411 -2.40 33.55 -6.12
C ASP A 411 -2.00 34.61 -5.08
N HIS A 412 -2.94 35.49 -4.69
CA HIS A 412 -2.76 36.46 -3.61
C HIS A 412 -2.68 35.81 -2.22
N GLN A 413 -3.25 34.61 -2.02
CA GLN A 413 -3.08 33.81 -0.81
C GLN A 413 -1.78 33.00 -0.84
N PHE A 414 -0.63 33.69 -0.95
CA PHE A 414 0.71 33.08 -1.00
C PHE A 414 0.86 31.98 -2.06
N ALA A 415 0.25 32.15 -3.23
CA ALA A 415 0.25 31.16 -4.31
C ALA A 415 -0.28 29.78 -3.86
N SER A 416 -1.36 29.79 -3.07
CA SER A 416 -2.12 28.56 -2.77
C SER A 416 -2.71 27.99 -4.06
N ARG A 417 -2.81 26.66 -4.16
CA ARG A 417 -3.41 26.00 -5.33
C ARG A 417 -4.47 25.02 -4.87
N ILE A 418 -5.66 25.14 -5.44
CA ILE A 418 -6.74 24.15 -5.34
C ILE A 418 -6.88 23.51 -6.72
N GLU A 419 -6.76 22.20 -6.77
CA GLU A 419 -6.78 21.41 -7.99
C GLU A 419 -7.62 20.16 -7.80
N THR A 420 -8.08 19.59 -8.91
CA THR A 420 -8.82 18.34 -8.93
C THR A 420 -8.15 17.35 -9.86
N ASP A 421 -8.23 16.10 -9.47
CA ASP A 421 -7.74 14.97 -10.24
C ASP A 421 -8.78 13.86 -10.20
N THR A 422 -8.95 13.15 -11.30
CA THR A 422 -9.88 12.03 -11.39
C THR A 422 -9.21 10.93 -12.18
N GLU A 423 -9.04 9.78 -11.54
CA GLU A 423 -8.39 8.63 -12.14
C GLU A 423 -9.24 7.38 -11.98
N GLN A 424 -8.97 6.41 -12.85
CA GLN A 424 -9.43 5.04 -12.66
C GLN A 424 -8.27 4.23 -12.08
N VAL A 425 -8.50 3.59 -10.93
CA VAL A 425 -7.57 2.61 -10.34
C VAL A 425 -8.27 1.26 -10.38
N GLY A 426 -8.17 0.61 -11.53
CA GLY A 426 -8.93 -0.60 -11.84
C GLY A 426 -10.42 -0.41 -11.82
N ASP A 427 -11.10 -1.20 -11.01
CA ASP A 427 -12.56 -1.16 -10.91
C ASP A 427 -13.05 0.00 -9.99
N LEU A 428 -12.16 0.93 -9.64
CA LEU A 428 -12.49 2.12 -8.84
C LEU A 428 -12.28 3.40 -9.64
N GLN A 429 -13.19 4.33 -9.46
CA GLN A 429 -12.96 5.74 -9.72
C GLN A 429 -12.49 6.42 -8.44
N VAL A 430 -11.45 7.25 -8.57
CA VAL A 430 -10.91 8.07 -7.47
C VAL A 430 -10.98 9.53 -7.89
N VAL A 431 -11.77 10.33 -7.17
CA VAL A 431 -11.82 11.78 -7.32
C VAL A 431 -11.03 12.40 -6.17
N ARG A 432 -10.03 13.23 -6.49
CA ARG A 432 -9.17 13.90 -5.51
C ARG A 432 -9.34 15.41 -5.61
N PHE A 433 -9.64 16.03 -4.48
CA PHE A 433 -9.58 17.47 -4.29
C PHE A 433 -8.27 17.79 -3.57
N LYS A 434 -7.35 18.49 -4.24
CA LYS A 434 -5.99 18.75 -3.76
C LYS A 434 -5.83 20.23 -3.39
N LEU A 435 -5.28 20.49 -2.22
CA LEU A 435 -4.81 21.81 -1.80
C LEU A 435 -3.31 21.74 -1.52
N SER A 436 -2.57 22.72 -2.05
CA SER A 436 -1.22 23.06 -1.60
C SER A 436 -1.16 24.53 -1.20
N ALA A 437 -0.51 24.86 -0.09
CA ALA A 437 -0.24 26.25 0.28
C ALA A 437 1.06 26.39 1.08
N VAL A 438 1.69 27.55 0.95
CA VAL A 438 2.92 27.89 1.68
C VAL A 438 2.65 27.94 3.18
N ASN A 439 3.59 27.42 3.97
CA ASN A 439 3.53 27.35 5.42
C ASN A 439 4.94 27.30 6.03
N ARG A 440 5.55 28.46 6.31
CA ARG A 440 6.89 28.60 6.91
C ARG A 440 6.85 29.17 8.34
N GLY A 441 5.77 29.84 8.73
CA GLY A 441 5.54 30.42 10.07
C GLY A 441 4.06 30.54 10.46
N LEU A 442 3.75 31.17 11.60
CA LEU A 442 2.40 31.21 12.19
C LEU A 442 1.35 31.85 11.27
N GLU A 443 1.67 32.97 10.61
CA GLU A 443 0.75 33.64 9.68
C GLU A 443 0.44 32.76 8.46
N GLU A 444 1.46 32.11 7.88
CA GLU A 444 1.29 31.22 6.72
C GLU A 444 0.61 29.89 7.12
N THR A 445 0.79 29.44 8.37
CA THR A 445 0.00 28.34 8.93
C THR A 445 -1.49 28.68 8.94
N GLU A 446 -1.84 29.92 9.27
CA GLU A 446 -3.22 30.39 9.25
C GLU A 446 -3.77 30.46 7.82
N VAL A 447 -2.95 30.86 6.84
CA VAL A 447 -3.30 30.81 5.40
C VAL A 447 -3.68 29.38 5.01
N PHE A 448 -2.83 28.39 5.29
CA PHE A 448 -3.15 26.99 4.97
C PHE A 448 -4.43 26.52 5.68
N LYS A 449 -4.61 26.84 6.96
CA LYS A 449 -5.82 26.47 7.71
C LYS A 449 -7.07 27.11 7.10
N ASN A 450 -6.98 28.35 6.62
CA ASN A 450 -8.10 29.08 6.02
C ASN A 450 -8.41 28.59 4.60
N THR A 451 -7.40 28.36 3.76
CA THR A 451 -7.59 27.77 2.42
C THR A 451 -8.06 26.32 2.50
N SER A 452 -7.69 25.58 3.54
CA SER A 452 -8.25 24.25 3.83
C SER A 452 -9.75 24.31 4.14
N LYS A 453 -10.18 25.27 4.98
CA LYS A 453 -11.62 25.47 5.24
C LYS A 453 -12.36 25.82 3.96
N LEU A 454 -11.78 26.70 3.14
CA LEU A 454 -12.34 27.07 1.84
C LEU A 454 -12.53 25.85 0.93
N LEU A 455 -11.52 24.98 0.77
CA LEU A 455 -11.65 23.74 0.00
C LEU A 455 -12.79 22.85 0.53
N LEU A 456 -12.85 22.67 1.86
CA LEU A 456 -13.89 21.86 2.48
C LEU A 456 -15.28 22.47 2.29
N ASP A 457 -15.40 23.80 2.34
CA ASP A 457 -16.66 24.50 2.12
C ASP A 457 -17.12 24.37 0.65
N LEU A 458 -16.20 24.40 -0.32
CA LEU A 458 -16.52 24.13 -1.73
C LEU A 458 -17.11 22.73 -1.95
N ILE A 459 -16.65 21.74 -1.18
CA ILE A 459 -17.14 20.35 -1.25
C ILE A 459 -18.48 20.18 -0.52
N VAL A 460 -18.57 20.73 0.70
CA VAL A 460 -19.70 20.50 1.63
C VAL A 460 -20.87 21.43 1.34
N ASN A 461 -20.60 22.68 0.94
CA ASN A 461 -21.58 23.73 0.64
C ASN A 461 -21.27 24.34 -0.74
N PRO A 462 -21.46 23.56 -1.81
CA PRO A 462 -21.14 24.02 -3.15
C PRO A 462 -21.92 25.27 -3.56
N VAL A 463 -21.36 26.01 -4.52
CA VAL A 463 -22.01 27.18 -5.11
C VAL A 463 -23.13 26.72 -6.03
N TRP A 464 -24.36 26.69 -5.51
CA TRP A 464 -25.59 26.43 -6.26
C TRP A 464 -26.71 27.37 -5.84
N ASP A 465 -27.80 27.41 -6.61
CA ASP A 465 -29.00 28.16 -6.27
C ASP A 465 -29.88 27.44 -5.22
N GLU A 466 -31.05 28.03 -4.91
CA GLU A 466 -32.02 27.46 -3.97
C GLU A 466 -32.64 26.12 -4.42
N PHE A 467 -32.46 25.76 -5.69
CA PHE A 467 -32.89 24.51 -6.31
C PHE A 467 -31.73 23.54 -6.53
N TYR A 468 -30.57 23.79 -5.93
CA TYR A 468 -29.36 22.97 -6.03
C TYR A 468 -28.77 22.93 -7.46
N ASN A 469 -29.02 23.94 -8.29
CA ASN A 469 -28.39 24.05 -9.61
C ASN A 469 -27.06 24.80 -9.53
N PHE A 470 -26.02 24.23 -10.13
CA PHE A 470 -24.75 24.90 -10.33
C PHE A 470 -24.86 26.02 -11.39
N PRO A 471 -24.06 27.10 -11.29
CA PRO A 471 -24.06 28.19 -12.26
C PRO A 471 -23.80 27.70 -13.68
N LEU A 472 -24.75 27.96 -14.59
CA LEU A 472 -24.68 27.49 -15.98
C LEU A 472 -23.42 27.97 -16.71
N GLU A 473 -23.00 29.22 -16.47
CA GLU A 473 -21.79 29.78 -17.09
C GLU A 473 -20.53 29.00 -16.70
N VAL A 474 -20.42 28.62 -15.41
CA VAL A 474 -19.30 27.81 -14.90
C VAL A 474 -19.33 26.40 -15.48
N ILE A 475 -20.50 25.79 -15.57
CA ILE A 475 -20.66 24.46 -16.20
C ILE A 475 -20.18 24.49 -17.65
N GLU A 476 -20.64 25.46 -18.44
CA GLU A 476 -20.30 25.54 -19.86
C GLU A 476 -18.81 25.86 -20.07
N GLU A 477 -18.22 26.74 -19.24
CA GLU A 477 -16.77 26.99 -19.27
C GLU A 477 -15.97 25.71 -18.98
N GLU A 478 -16.33 24.95 -17.93
CA GLU A 478 -15.62 23.72 -17.56
C GLU A 478 -15.83 22.60 -18.59
N LYS A 479 -16.99 22.51 -19.24
CA LYS A 479 -17.20 21.60 -20.37
C LYS A 479 -16.23 21.92 -21.52
N GLN A 480 -16.10 23.20 -21.89
CA GLN A 480 -15.19 23.60 -22.97
C GLN A 480 -13.74 23.32 -22.60
N ASN A 481 -13.34 23.60 -21.36
CA ASN A 481 -12.00 23.29 -20.87
C ASN A 481 -11.69 21.79 -20.96
N MET A 482 -12.60 20.95 -20.48
CA MET A 482 -12.48 19.49 -20.51
C MET A 482 -12.42 18.93 -21.94
N ILE A 483 -13.26 19.45 -22.86
CA ILE A 483 -13.23 19.08 -24.29
C ILE A 483 -11.91 19.51 -24.94
N TYR A 484 -11.45 20.74 -24.69
CA TYR A 484 -10.21 21.26 -25.24
C TYR A 484 -9.00 20.44 -24.80
N ASP A 485 -8.91 20.11 -23.51
CA ASP A 485 -7.81 19.30 -22.97
C ASP A 485 -7.81 17.89 -23.56
N TYR A 486 -8.98 17.26 -23.73
CA TYR A 486 -9.10 15.95 -24.36
C TYR A 486 -8.70 16.00 -25.85
N GLN A 487 -9.19 16.98 -26.60
CA GLN A 487 -8.82 17.17 -28.01
C GLN A 487 -7.31 17.41 -28.18
N LYS A 488 -6.71 18.22 -27.30
CA LYS A 488 -5.27 18.49 -27.31
C LYS A 488 -4.45 17.23 -27.03
N PHE A 489 -4.91 16.38 -26.11
CA PHE A 489 -4.27 15.09 -25.85
C PHE A 489 -4.32 14.17 -27.08
N TYR A 490 -5.49 14.05 -27.72
CA TYR A 490 -5.69 13.23 -28.92
C TYR A 490 -4.97 13.75 -30.18
N ALA A 491 -4.86 15.07 -30.33
CA ALA A 491 -4.18 15.70 -31.46
C ALA A 491 -2.65 15.53 -31.43
N SER A 492 -2.09 15.09 -30.29
CA SER A 492 -0.65 14.87 -30.17
C SER A 492 -0.20 13.67 -31.00
N ASP A 493 0.55 13.92 -32.09
CA ASP A 493 1.18 12.86 -32.91
C ASP A 493 2.00 11.87 -32.06
N LYS A 494 2.49 12.29 -30.89
CA LYS A 494 3.33 11.46 -30.00
C LYS A 494 2.62 10.20 -29.50
N ASN A 495 1.28 10.20 -29.44
CA ASN A 495 0.52 9.17 -28.73
C ASN A 495 -0.49 8.42 -29.62
N LYS A 496 -0.52 8.67 -30.94
CA LYS A 496 -1.55 8.11 -31.84
C LYS A 496 -1.62 6.58 -31.78
N ALA A 497 -0.53 5.86 -32.04
CA ALA A 497 -0.57 4.38 -31.96
C ALA A 497 -0.91 3.85 -30.57
N LEU A 498 -0.41 4.50 -29.50
CA LEU A 498 -0.72 4.11 -28.13
C LEU A 498 -2.22 4.23 -27.83
N LEU A 499 -2.87 5.26 -28.38
CA LEU A 499 -4.28 5.53 -28.16
C LEU A 499 -5.18 4.51 -28.88
N PHE A 500 -4.96 4.29 -30.18
CA PHE A 500 -5.67 3.27 -30.94
C PHE A 500 -5.47 1.88 -30.34
N ALA A 501 -4.23 1.57 -29.91
CA ALA A 501 -3.92 0.32 -29.24
C ALA A 501 -4.73 0.13 -27.94
N LYS A 502 -4.90 1.19 -27.15
CA LYS A 502 -5.72 1.15 -25.93
C LYS A 502 -7.19 0.95 -26.25
N GLU A 503 -7.75 1.74 -27.17
CA GLU A 503 -9.17 1.67 -27.54
C GLU A 503 -9.56 0.25 -28.00
N ASP A 504 -8.79 -0.31 -28.93
CA ASP A 504 -9.06 -1.67 -29.44
C ASP A 504 -8.85 -2.73 -28.35
N LEU A 505 -7.78 -2.63 -27.57
CA LEU A 505 -7.50 -3.62 -26.51
C LEU A 505 -8.61 -3.66 -25.46
N TYR A 506 -9.10 -2.50 -25.01
CA TYR A 506 -10.16 -2.42 -24.01
C TYR A 506 -11.52 -2.84 -24.59
N THR A 507 -11.85 -2.40 -25.80
CA THR A 507 -13.13 -2.70 -26.46
C THR A 507 -13.29 -4.20 -26.74
N GLU A 508 -12.29 -4.83 -27.36
CA GLU A 508 -12.34 -6.26 -27.71
C GLU A 508 -12.35 -7.17 -26.48
N ASN A 509 -11.84 -6.67 -25.34
CA ASN A 509 -11.86 -7.38 -24.06
C ASN A 509 -13.08 -7.05 -23.20
N ALA A 510 -14.03 -6.23 -23.70
CA ALA A 510 -15.19 -5.74 -22.95
C ALA A 510 -14.79 -5.15 -21.58
N ARG A 511 -13.68 -4.40 -21.55
CA ARG A 511 -13.16 -3.76 -20.34
C ARG A 511 -13.54 -2.29 -20.33
N ALA A 512 -14.34 -1.91 -19.34
CA ALA A 512 -14.65 -0.52 -19.09
C ALA A 512 -13.36 0.20 -18.63
N HIS A 513 -12.99 1.26 -19.34
CA HIS A 513 -11.82 2.05 -19.02
C HIS A 513 -12.04 3.52 -19.36
N SER A 514 -11.55 4.45 -18.53
CA SER A 514 -11.75 5.90 -18.69
C SER A 514 -11.17 6.44 -20.00
N GLU A 515 -10.14 5.80 -20.52
CA GLU A 515 -9.50 6.12 -21.80
C GLU A 515 -10.13 5.43 -23.02
N ASN A 516 -11.17 4.58 -22.84
CA ASN A 516 -11.81 3.87 -23.95
C ASN A 516 -13.06 4.61 -24.48
N ILE A 517 -12.91 5.89 -24.80
CA ILE A 517 -14.01 6.74 -25.30
C ILE A 517 -13.51 7.54 -26.50
N SER A 518 -14.11 7.32 -27.68
CA SER A 518 -13.72 8.08 -28.88
C SER A 518 -13.89 9.59 -28.68
N ILE A 519 -13.12 10.42 -29.37
CA ILE A 519 -13.25 11.90 -29.29
C ILE A 519 -14.69 12.36 -29.49
N SER A 520 -15.37 11.81 -30.51
CA SER A 520 -16.74 12.22 -30.85
C SER A 520 -17.74 11.86 -29.75
N GLU A 521 -17.57 10.69 -29.13
CA GLU A 521 -18.41 10.23 -28.04
C GLU A 521 -18.12 11.00 -26.76
N TYR A 522 -16.85 11.27 -26.47
CA TYR A 522 -16.43 12.08 -25.33
C TYR A 522 -17.07 13.46 -25.37
N ILE A 523 -16.94 14.16 -26.50
CA ILE A 523 -17.54 15.50 -26.70
C ILE A 523 -19.05 15.43 -26.49
N LYS A 524 -19.71 14.43 -27.09
CA LYS A 524 -21.16 14.24 -26.96
C LYS A 524 -21.57 13.97 -25.50
N LYS A 525 -20.88 13.07 -24.80
CA LYS A 525 -21.15 12.73 -23.39
C LYS A 525 -20.99 13.99 -22.52
N VAL A 526 -19.87 14.70 -22.63
CA VAL A 526 -19.59 15.93 -21.86
C VAL A 526 -20.62 17.04 -22.13
N GLN A 527 -20.98 17.27 -23.39
CA GLN A 527 -21.96 18.30 -23.75
C GLN A 527 -23.35 18.04 -23.15
N ASN A 528 -23.75 16.77 -23.08
CA ASN A 528 -25.08 16.36 -22.60
C ASN A 528 -25.24 16.38 -21.07
N ILE A 529 -24.14 16.48 -20.30
CA ILE A 529 -24.20 16.58 -18.84
C ILE A 529 -24.97 17.86 -18.46
N ASN A 530 -25.96 17.72 -17.59
CA ASN A 530 -26.81 18.82 -17.13
C ASN A 530 -26.83 18.92 -15.59
N ASN A 531 -27.57 19.91 -15.07
CA ASN A 531 -27.63 20.18 -13.63
C ASN A 531 -28.23 19.03 -12.81
N GLU A 532 -29.19 18.27 -13.35
CA GLU A 532 -29.76 17.11 -12.67
C GLU A 532 -28.71 16.01 -12.50
N ASP A 533 -27.89 15.77 -13.53
CA ASP A 533 -26.77 14.82 -13.46
C ASP A 533 -25.78 15.21 -12.36
N PHE A 534 -25.47 16.51 -12.20
CA PHE A 534 -24.58 16.98 -11.14
C PHE A 534 -25.15 16.78 -9.73
N GLN A 535 -26.44 17.05 -9.54
CA GLN A 535 -27.10 16.81 -8.24
C GLN A 535 -27.04 15.33 -7.87
N GLN A 536 -27.35 14.45 -8.82
CA GLN A 536 -27.28 13.00 -8.62
C GLN A 536 -25.85 12.53 -8.36
N ALA A 537 -24.87 13.03 -9.13
CA ALA A 537 -23.46 12.71 -8.98
C ALA A 537 -22.93 13.15 -7.61
N TRP A 538 -23.20 14.39 -7.18
CA TRP A 538 -22.79 14.88 -5.85
C TRP A 538 -23.37 14.02 -4.73
N MET A 539 -24.68 13.74 -4.80
CA MET A 539 -25.34 12.88 -3.81
C MET A 539 -24.77 11.46 -3.80
N ARG A 540 -24.56 10.84 -4.96
CA ARG A 540 -24.01 9.47 -5.07
C ARG A 540 -22.58 9.41 -4.55
N MET A 541 -21.73 10.33 -5.00
CA MET A 541 -20.32 10.43 -4.64
C MET A 541 -20.14 10.53 -3.13
N PHE A 542 -20.85 11.44 -2.45
CA PHE A 542 -20.62 11.65 -1.03
C PHE A 542 -21.43 10.73 -0.10
N SER A 543 -22.59 10.22 -0.55
CA SER A 543 -23.42 9.29 0.26
C SER A 543 -22.97 7.84 0.20
N LYS A 544 -22.49 7.37 -0.95
CA LYS A 544 -22.06 5.98 -1.17
C LYS A 544 -20.55 5.83 -1.32
N GLY A 545 -19.85 6.89 -1.69
CA GLY A 545 -18.40 6.84 -1.85
C GLY A 545 -17.68 6.76 -0.51
N HIS A 546 -16.53 6.11 -0.51
CA HIS A 546 -15.62 6.17 0.64
C HIS A 546 -14.85 7.47 0.57
N ILE A 547 -14.71 8.14 1.71
CA ILE A 547 -14.03 9.42 1.77
C ILE A 547 -12.82 9.26 2.67
N ARG A 548 -11.67 9.71 2.19
CA ARG A 548 -10.41 9.76 2.91
C ARG A 548 -9.86 11.17 2.88
N VAL A 549 -9.15 11.54 3.94
CA VAL A 549 -8.37 12.78 3.97
C VAL A 549 -6.90 12.44 4.12
N ILE A 550 -6.04 13.16 3.42
CA ILE A 550 -4.60 13.09 3.58
C ILE A 550 -4.11 14.51 3.81
N THR A 551 -3.29 14.75 4.84
CA THR A 551 -2.69 16.05 5.07
C THR A 551 -1.23 15.92 5.49
N SER A 552 -0.39 16.82 4.99
CA SER A 552 1.05 16.78 5.17
C SER A 552 1.61 18.19 5.38
N GLY A 553 2.48 18.41 6.36
CA GLY A 553 3.15 19.71 6.56
C GLY A 553 3.53 20.04 8.00
N ARG A 554 3.87 21.31 8.27
CA ARG A 554 4.46 21.80 9.54
C ARG A 554 3.52 21.88 10.75
N PHE A 555 2.21 21.75 10.54
CA PHE A 555 1.20 22.34 11.43
C PHE A 555 0.04 21.38 11.74
N THR A 556 0.14 20.09 11.37
CA THR A 556 -0.97 19.14 11.48
C THR A 556 -1.19 18.69 12.93
N ASP A 557 -1.76 19.60 13.73
CA ASP A 557 -2.22 19.35 15.09
C ASP A 557 -3.57 18.59 15.11
N ASN A 558 -3.88 17.96 16.24
CA ASN A 558 -5.09 17.16 16.40
C ASN A 558 -6.37 18.02 16.31
N GLU A 559 -6.30 19.32 16.62
CA GLU A 559 -7.45 20.22 16.55
C GLU A 559 -7.84 20.55 15.11
N PHE A 560 -6.85 20.79 14.25
CA PHE A 560 -7.06 20.97 12.83
C PHE A 560 -7.64 19.70 12.19
N ALA A 561 -7.11 18.53 12.52
CA ALA A 561 -7.68 17.25 12.08
C ALA A 561 -9.15 17.09 12.48
N LYS A 562 -9.49 17.38 13.76
CA LYS A 562 -10.89 17.41 14.23
C LYS A 562 -11.73 18.40 13.42
N SER A 563 -11.20 19.59 13.11
CA SER A 563 -11.93 20.59 12.35
C SER A 563 -12.27 20.13 10.91
N ILE A 564 -11.39 19.34 10.28
CA ILE A 564 -11.65 18.75 8.95
C ILE A 564 -12.80 17.75 9.05
N VAL A 565 -12.70 16.83 10.03
CA VAL A 565 -13.76 15.85 10.31
C VAL A 565 -15.10 16.53 10.52
N ASP A 566 -15.16 17.55 11.38
CA ASP A 566 -16.40 18.24 11.71
C ASP A 566 -17.07 18.84 10.47
N LYS A 567 -16.28 19.36 9.52
CA LYS A 567 -16.81 19.84 8.24
C LYS A 567 -17.34 18.69 7.39
N LEU A 568 -16.52 17.66 7.16
CA LEU A 568 -16.89 16.52 6.31
C LEU A 568 -18.03 15.67 6.89
N SER A 569 -18.27 15.73 8.19
CA SER A 569 -19.39 15.06 8.85
C SER A 569 -20.77 15.57 8.41
N LYS A 570 -20.82 16.75 7.79
CA LYS A 570 -22.04 17.34 7.24
C LYS A 570 -22.44 16.76 5.88
N LEU A 571 -21.55 16.04 5.21
CA LEU A 571 -21.87 15.36 3.95
C LEU A 571 -22.94 14.30 4.17
N PRO A 572 -23.85 14.07 3.20
CA PRO A 572 -24.78 12.96 3.27
C PRO A 572 -23.98 11.65 3.36
N ARG A 573 -24.25 10.78 4.33
CA ARG A 573 -23.49 9.53 4.55
C ARG A 573 -24.44 8.35 4.74
N ASN A 574 -24.27 7.29 3.95
CA ASN A 574 -24.92 6.00 4.19
C ASN A 574 -23.90 5.00 4.74
N ARG A 575 -24.12 4.49 5.97
CA ARG A 575 -23.22 3.53 6.64
C ARG A 575 -23.23 2.13 6.00
N ASP A 576 -24.23 1.82 5.17
CA ASP A 576 -24.34 0.56 4.43
C ASP A 576 -23.61 0.61 3.07
N ALA A 577 -22.80 1.64 2.81
CA ALA A 577 -21.99 1.75 1.59
C ALA A 577 -21.08 0.52 1.41
N LEU A 578 -20.96 0.06 0.14
CA LEU A 578 -20.11 -1.08 -0.27
C LEU A 578 -18.81 -1.10 0.53
N GLN A 579 -18.43 -2.21 1.19
CA GLN A 579 -17.08 -2.31 1.77
C GLN A 579 -16.05 -2.39 0.63
N ILE A 580 -15.62 -1.23 0.12
CA ILE A 580 -14.44 -1.12 -0.72
C ILE A 580 -13.27 -1.13 0.27
N LEU A 581 -12.71 -2.32 0.51
CA LEU A 581 -11.51 -2.43 1.31
C LEU A 581 -10.38 -1.67 0.60
N PRO A 582 -9.66 -0.77 1.28
CA PRO A 582 -8.47 -0.14 0.73
C PRO A 582 -7.57 -1.22 0.14
N GLY A 583 -7.30 -1.14 -1.16
CA GLY A 583 -6.42 -2.06 -1.87
C GLY A 583 -6.87 -3.50 -2.03
N VAL A 584 -8.18 -3.75 -2.09
CA VAL A 584 -8.71 -5.02 -2.62
C VAL A 584 -9.73 -4.69 -3.71
N SER A 585 -9.26 -4.29 -4.89
CA SER A 585 -10.13 -4.27 -6.07
C SER A 585 -9.77 -5.45 -6.99
N PRO A 586 -10.71 -6.35 -7.30
CA PRO A 586 -10.52 -7.44 -8.26
C PRO A 586 -10.18 -6.93 -9.68
N GLY A 587 -9.57 -7.79 -10.50
CA GLY A 587 -9.90 -7.78 -11.94
C GLY A 587 -8.80 -7.54 -12.99
N PHE A 588 -7.52 -7.66 -12.68
CA PHE A 588 -6.48 -7.04 -13.53
C PHE A 588 -5.75 -7.90 -14.58
N SER A 589 -5.88 -9.22 -14.61
CA SER A 589 -4.88 -10.05 -15.34
C SER A 589 -5.32 -10.77 -16.62
N ASN A 590 -6.57 -10.68 -17.05
CA ASN A 590 -7.06 -11.51 -18.17
C ASN A 590 -7.49 -10.65 -19.36
N PHE A 591 -6.52 -10.06 -20.05
CA PHE A 591 -6.71 -9.62 -21.43
C PHE A 591 -6.49 -10.82 -22.37
N ILE A 592 -7.40 -10.98 -23.31
CA ILE A 592 -7.31 -11.86 -24.45
C ILE A 592 -6.57 -11.11 -25.56
N ALA A 593 -5.73 -11.82 -26.30
CA ALA A 593 -5.03 -11.25 -27.44
C ALA A 593 -6.04 -10.81 -28.51
N VAL A 594 -5.81 -9.61 -29.03
CA VAL A 594 -6.55 -8.99 -30.12
C VAL A 594 -5.77 -9.23 -31.42
N ALA A 595 -6.49 -9.43 -32.52
CA ALA A 595 -5.87 -9.59 -33.83
C ALA A 595 -5.01 -8.37 -34.19
N SER A 596 -3.84 -8.60 -34.79
CA SER A 596 -2.99 -7.52 -35.30
C SER A 596 -3.77 -6.65 -36.29
N LYS A 597 -3.60 -5.33 -36.21
CA LYS A 597 -4.29 -4.37 -37.08
C LYS A 597 -3.29 -3.46 -37.78
N GLU A 598 -3.59 -3.18 -39.04
CA GLU A 598 -2.88 -2.21 -39.87
C GLU A 598 -3.89 -1.21 -40.42
N LEU A 599 -3.69 0.07 -40.11
CA LEU A 599 -4.59 1.16 -40.49
C LEU A 599 -3.81 2.33 -41.08
N GLN A 600 -4.42 3.01 -42.04
CA GLN A 600 -3.89 4.25 -42.58
C GLN A 600 -4.45 5.47 -41.83
N ILE A 601 -3.56 6.38 -41.42
CA ILE A 601 -3.89 7.59 -40.69
C ILE A 601 -3.34 8.84 -41.36
N ASP A 602 -3.90 9.99 -41.00
CA ASP A 602 -3.31 11.28 -41.34
C ASP A 602 -2.11 11.55 -40.41
N SER A 603 -0.92 11.15 -40.87
CA SER A 603 0.36 11.39 -40.19
C SER A 603 1.51 11.35 -41.18
N LYS A 604 2.63 12.00 -40.83
CA LYS A 604 3.87 12.00 -41.62
C LYS A 604 4.77 10.80 -41.34
N LEU A 605 4.59 10.16 -40.19
CA LEU A 605 5.39 9.02 -39.74
C LEU A 605 4.49 7.81 -39.54
N SER A 606 5.09 6.63 -39.61
CA SER A 606 4.43 5.40 -39.18
C SER A 606 4.55 5.26 -37.67
N HIS A 607 3.48 4.80 -37.02
CA HIS A 607 3.43 4.59 -35.57
C HIS A 607 3.14 3.13 -35.26
N LEU A 608 3.99 2.53 -34.45
CA LEU A 608 3.90 1.13 -34.06
C LEU A 608 3.58 1.03 -32.57
N ALA A 609 2.76 0.07 -32.18
CA ALA A 609 2.52 -0.26 -30.78
C ALA A 609 2.41 -1.77 -30.57
N ILE A 610 3.19 -2.28 -29.62
CA ILE A 610 3.10 -3.64 -29.12
C ILE A 610 2.64 -3.57 -27.66
N VAL A 611 1.64 -4.37 -27.31
CA VAL A 611 1.14 -4.45 -25.94
C VAL A 611 1.33 -5.87 -25.41
N PHE A 612 1.99 -5.97 -24.26
CA PHE A 612 2.13 -7.22 -23.51
C PHE A 612 1.27 -7.18 -22.26
N GLY A 613 0.64 -8.30 -21.93
CA GLY A 613 -0.04 -8.51 -20.66
C GLY A 613 0.61 -9.60 -19.83
N ASN A 614 -0.05 -9.96 -18.72
CA ASN A 614 0.44 -10.92 -17.73
C ASN A 614 1.70 -10.43 -16.99
N LEU A 615 1.85 -9.11 -16.82
CA LEU A 615 2.85 -8.53 -15.92
C LEU A 615 2.31 -8.50 -14.47
N PRO A 616 3.19 -8.28 -13.47
CA PRO A 616 2.76 -8.02 -12.10
C PRO A 616 1.66 -6.96 -12.01
N GLY A 617 0.69 -7.16 -11.10
CA GLY A 617 -0.39 -6.20 -10.82
C GLY A 617 -0.05 -5.27 -9.65
N PRO A 618 -0.93 -4.28 -9.35
CA PRO A 618 -0.59 -3.16 -8.46
C PRO A 618 -0.42 -3.57 -6.99
N TYR A 619 -0.81 -4.80 -6.63
CA TYR A 619 -0.76 -5.34 -5.27
C TYR A 619 0.52 -6.14 -4.96
N SER A 620 1.46 -6.28 -5.88
CA SER A 620 2.70 -7.03 -5.61
C SER A 620 3.89 -6.09 -5.60
N ILE A 621 4.87 -6.34 -4.71
CA ILE A 621 6.17 -5.65 -4.80
C ILE A 621 6.86 -5.90 -6.15
N SER A 622 6.45 -6.95 -6.87
CA SER A 622 6.92 -7.27 -8.22
C SER A 622 6.60 -6.19 -9.26
N VAL A 623 5.74 -5.21 -8.96
CA VAL A 623 5.58 -4.01 -9.82
C VAL A 623 6.92 -3.29 -10.03
N LEU A 624 7.80 -3.28 -9.02
CA LEU A 624 9.14 -2.68 -9.14
C LEU A 624 10.00 -3.43 -10.17
N LYS A 625 9.86 -4.76 -10.23
CA LYS A 625 10.52 -5.59 -11.24
C LYS A 625 10.01 -5.29 -12.65
N ALA A 626 8.69 -5.11 -12.81
CA ALA A 626 8.07 -4.72 -14.07
C ALA A 626 8.47 -3.30 -14.53
N GLN A 627 8.62 -2.36 -13.59
CA GLN A 627 9.14 -1.02 -13.88
C GLN A 627 10.60 -1.06 -14.35
N VAL A 628 11.44 -1.87 -13.70
CA VAL A 628 12.84 -2.09 -14.14
C VAL A 628 12.89 -2.77 -15.50
N LEU A 629 12.02 -3.76 -15.75
CA LEU A 629 11.88 -4.40 -17.06
C LEU A 629 11.52 -3.40 -18.15
N SER A 630 10.52 -2.54 -17.91
CA SER A 630 10.15 -1.46 -18.84
C SER A 630 11.32 -0.50 -19.07
N ALA A 631 12.02 -0.09 -18.01
CA ALA A 631 13.19 0.77 -18.12
C ALA A 631 14.33 0.14 -18.93
N LEU A 632 14.56 -1.17 -18.78
CA LEU A 632 15.55 -1.94 -19.51
C LEU A 632 15.21 -2.01 -21.00
N ILE A 633 13.94 -2.28 -21.33
CA ILE A 633 13.44 -2.34 -22.70
C ILE A 633 13.60 -0.98 -23.38
N ALA A 634 12.88 0.06 -22.92
CA ALA A 634 12.83 1.37 -23.59
C ALA A 634 12.71 2.56 -22.62
N GLY A 635 13.47 2.58 -21.51
CA GLY A 635 13.38 3.63 -20.50
C GLY A 635 14.01 4.99 -20.85
N LYS A 636 15.19 5.00 -21.52
CA LYS A 636 15.95 6.20 -21.99
C LYS A 636 17.20 5.80 -22.79
N THR A 637 18.16 6.73 -23.01
CA THR A 637 19.36 6.60 -23.87
C THR A 637 20.27 5.37 -23.63
N THR A 638 20.16 4.71 -22.49
CA THR A 638 20.94 3.51 -22.12
C THR A 638 20.14 2.20 -22.19
N SER A 639 18.85 2.27 -22.52
CA SER A 639 18.00 1.09 -22.72
C SER A 639 18.48 0.22 -23.88
N LEU A 640 18.04 -1.03 -23.90
CA LEU A 640 18.40 -1.99 -24.95
C LEU A 640 18.06 -1.43 -26.33
N PHE A 641 16.87 -0.85 -26.52
CA PHE A 641 16.54 -0.22 -27.80
C PHE A 641 17.56 0.82 -28.25
N ASN A 642 18.00 1.72 -27.36
CA ASN A 642 18.99 2.74 -27.75
C ASN A 642 20.39 2.16 -28.00
N GLN A 643 20.71 0.97 -27.46
CA GLN A 643 21.94 0.25 -27.77
C GLN A 643 21.86 -0.39 -29.16
N TYR A 644 20.79 -1.15 -29.44
CA TYR A 644 20.61 -1.79 -30.76
C TYR A 644 20.33 -0.79 -31.90
N ILE A 645 19.67 0.35 -31.63
CA ILE A 645 19.43 1.42 -32.62
C ILE A 645 20.76 2.03 -33.10
N LYS A 646 21.77 2.16 -32.22
CA LYS A 646 23.07 2.72 -32.61
C LYS A 646 23.83 1.85 -33.61
N ASP A 647 23.54 0.56 -33.65
CA ASP A 647 24.29 -0.41 -34.46
C ASP A 647 23.55 -0.83 -35.75
N GLU A 648 22.21 -0.72 -35.83
CA GLU A 648 21.46 -1.29 -36.96
C GLU A 648 20.48 -0.34 -37.71
N LEU A 649 20.00 0.81 -37.19
CA LEU A 649 18.96 1.61 -37.89
C LEU A 649 19.02 3.14 -37.64
N LYS A 650 19.08 3.93 -38.73
CA LYS A 650 18.91 5.42 -38.74
C LYS A 650 17.43 5.87 -38.64
N TYR A 651 16.48 4.95 -38.50
CA TYR A 651 15.09 5.13 -38.98
C TYR A 651 14.01 5.13 -37.88
N ILE A 652 14.40 5.01 -36.61
CA ILE A 652 13.49 5.13 -35.45
C ILE A 652 13.66 6.52 -34.85
N TYR A 653 12.65 7.38 -35.04
CA TYR A 653 12.63 8.74 -34.50
C TYR A 653 12.40 8.75 -32.99
N LYS A 654 11.56 7.82 -32.53
CA LYS A 654 11.17 7.70 -31.13
C LYS A 654 10.85 6.26 -30.79
N ILE A 655 11.28 5.81 -29.62
CA ILE A 655 10.83 4.55 -29.03
C ILE A 655 10.79 4.69 -27.52
N GLU A 656 9.68 4.26 -26.93
CA GLU A 656 9.46 4.33 -25.49
C GLU A 656 8.64 3.11 -25.05
N SER A 657 8.72 2.81 -23.76
CA SER A 657 7.85 1.82 -23.14
C SER A 657 7.24 2.40 -21.89
N PHE A 658 6.03 1.94 -21.60
CA PHE A 658 5.28 2.37 -20.45
C PHE A 658 4.60 1.16 -19.83
N TYR A 659 4.87 0.92 -18.55
CA TYR A 659 4.23 -0.12 -17.78
C TYR A 659 3.12 0.48 -16.92
N ARG A 660 1.92 -0.07 -17.06
CA ARG A 660 0.74 0.22 -16.25
C ARG A 660 0.52 -0.92 -15.27
N SER A 661 0.79 -0.66 -14.00
CA SER A 661 0.62 -1.63 -12.93
C SER A 661 -0.84 -1.93 -12.65
N ASP A 662 -1.71 -0.91 -12.76
CA ASP A 662 -3.16 -1.06 -12.63
C ASP A 662 -3.70 -2.07 -13.65
N SER A 663 -3.43 -1.94 -14.94
CA SER A 663 -3.91 -2.89 -15.97
C SER A 663 -3.00 -4.11 -16.18
N SER A 664 -1.86 -4.19 -15.49
CA SER A 664 -0.84 -5.23 -15.71
C SER A 664 -0.35 -5.31 -17.18
N LEU A 665 -0.27 -4.16 -17.84
CA LEU A 665 0.08 -4.01 -19.25
C LEU A 665 1.42 -3.30 -19.43
N LEU A 666 2.25 -3.82 -20.35
CA LEU A 666 3.43 -3.14 -20.86
C LEU A 666 3.18 -2.71 -22.31
N PHE A 667 3.20 -1.41 -22.53
CA PHE A 667 3.14 -0.80 -23.85
C PHE A 667 4.56 -0.53 -24.33
N VAL A 668 4.87 -0.92 -25.56
CA VAL A 668 6.10 -0.53 -26.27
C VAL A 668 5.68 0.10 -27.57
N TYR A 669 6.08 1.34 -27.82
CA TYR A 669 5.63 2.06 -29.00
C TYR A 669 6.79 2.77 -29.69
N ALA A 670 6.70 2.91 -31.01
CA ALA A 670 7.73 3.50 -31.83
C ALA A 670 7.15 4.42 -32.91
N GLN A 671 7.92 5.44 -33.28
CA GLN A 671 7.67 6.30 -34.43
C GLN A 671 8.81 6.11 -35.43
N VAL A 672 8.47 5.76 -36.66
CA VAL A 672 9.43 5.31 -37.67
C VAL A 672 9.14 5.94 -39.02
N GLU A 673 10.16 5.95 -39.88
CA GLU A 673 10.00 6.35 -41.27
C GLU A 673 9.02 5.39 -41.99
N PRO A 674 8.11 5.91 -42.82
CA PRO A 674 7.22 5.05 -43.61
C PRO A 674 8.02 4.09 -44.51
N GLY A 675 7.67 2.81 -44.50
CA GLY A 675 8.37 1.74 -45.22
C GLY A 675 9.42 0.97 -44.39
N ASP A 676 9.73 1.41 -43.16
CA ASP A 676 10.64 0.70 -42.24
C ASP A 676 9.91 -0.02 -41.08
N GLU A 677 8.58 -0.16 -41.18
CA GLU A 677 7.73 -0.72 -40.12
C GLU A 677 8.14 -2.14 -39.73
N ASP A 678 8.34 -3.03 -40.72
CA ASP A 678 8.70 -4.43 -40.48
C ASP A 678 10.05 -4.56 -39.79
N LYS A 679 11.05 -3.75 -40.19
CA LYS A 679 12.38 -3.74 -39.56
C LYS A 679 12.31 -3.25 -38.12
N ALA A 680 11.51 -2.22 -37.87
CA ALA A 680 11.32 -1.71 -36.52
C ALA A 680 10.61 -2.74 -35.63
N LEU A 681 9.59 -3.44 -36.15
CA LEU A 681 8.90 -4.49 -35.41
C LEU A 681 9.81 -5.70 -35.14
N GLU A 682 10.65 -6.10 -36.11
CA GLU A 682 11.66 -7.14 -35.92
C GLU A 682 12.63 -6.75 -34.79
N LEU A 683 13.11 -5.51 -34.79
CA LEU A 683 13.96 -5.00 -33.71
C LEU A 683 13.22 -4.98 -32.36
N MET A 684 11.94 -4.61 -32.34
CA MET A 684 11.16 -4.61 -31.11
C MET A 684 11.02 -6.01 -30.52
N ASN A 685 10.75 -7.00 -31.36
CA ASN A 685 10.71 -8.40 -30.94
C ASN A 685 12.08 -8.91 -30.51
N LYS A 686 13.17 -8.54 -31.21
CA LYS A 686 14.55 -8.88 -30.85
C LYS A 686 14.91 -8.40 -29.44
N VAL A 687 14.56 -7.16 -29.09
CA VAL A 687 14.80 -6.61 -27.75
C VAL A 687 14.01 -7.33 -26.68
N VAL A 688 12.72 -7.62 -26.92
CA VAL A 688 11.90 -8.35 -25.94
C VAL A 688 12.42 -9.77 -25.73
N ASN A 689 12.83 -10.44 -26.81
CA ASN A 689 13.39 -11.79 -26.74
C ASN A 689 14.76 -11.82 -26.05
N SER A 690 15.62 -10.82 -26.26
CA SER A 690 16.91 -10.77 -25.58
C SER A 690 16.74 -10.65 -24.06
N VAL A 691 15.68 -9.98 -23.58
CA VAL A 691 15.37 -9.98 -22.15
C VAL A 691 14.86 -11.35 -21.66
N ARG A 692 14.05 -12.05 -22.46
CA ARG A 692 13.56 -13.41 -22.13
C ARG A 692 14.70 -14.43 -21.99
N GLU A 693 15.73 -14.27 -22.81
CA GLU A 693 16.89 -15.17 -22.89
C GLU A 693 18.05 -14.72 -21.98
N ASP A 694 17.88 -13.62 -21.24
CA ASP A 694 18.94 -12.97 -20.46
C ASP A 694 20.18 -12.57 -21.30
N ASP A 695 19.98 -12.26 -22.59
CA ASP A 695 21.02 -11.88 -23.55
C ASP A 695 21.16 -10.35 -23.66
N TYR A 696 21.69 -9.74 -22.61
CA TYR A 696 22.03 -8.31 -22.58
C TYR A 696 23.23 -8.00 -21.68
N SER A 697 23.80 -6.81 -21.83
CA SER A 697 24.96 -6.40 -21.03
C SER A 697 24.60 -6.07 -19.58
N ASP A 698 25.52 -6.34 -18.65
CA ASP A 698 25.37 -5.91 -17.25
C ASP A 698 25.22 -4.40 -17.12
N SER A 699 25.84 -3.64 -18.04
CA SER A 699 25.72 -2.18 -18.09
C SER A 699 24.27 -1.73 -18.36
N ALA A 700 23.56 -2.42 -19.26
CA ALA A 700 22.14 -2.15 -19.54
C ALA A 700 21.29 -2.41 -18.30
N PHE A 701 21.52 -3.56 -17.63
CA PHE A 701 20.83 -3.95 -16.41
C PHE A 701 21.02 -2.92 -15.28
N VAL A 702 22.27 -2.58 -14.96
CA VAL A 702 22.60 -1.61 -13.91
C VAL A 702 22.03 -0.22 -14.23
N SER A 703 22.03 0.16 -15.51
CA SER A 703 21.44 1.44 -15.94
C SER A 703 19.93 1.48 -15.72
N ALA A 704 19.22 0.38 -16.00
CA ALA A 704 17.79 0.26 -15.76
C ALA A 704 17.46 0.35 -14.26
N LEU A 705 18.20 -0.37 -13.41
CA LEU A 705 18.06 -0.29 -11.96
C LEU A 705 18.23 1.15 -11.44
N ARG A 706 19.34 1.80 -11.81
CA ARG A 706 19.62 3.19 -11.41
C ARG A 706 18.56 4.17 -11.91
N PHE A 707 18.02 3.94 -13.11
CA PHE A 707 16.98 4.79 -13.65
C PHE A 707 15.74 4.76 -12.75
N VAL A 708 15.25 3.57 -12.37
CA VAL A 708 14.08 3.44 -11.50
C VAL A 708 14.41 3.93 -10.08
N GLU A 709 15.59 3.61 -9.52
CA GLU A 709 16.05 4.13 -8.23
C GLU A 709 16.03 5.66 -8.16
N ASN A 710 16.46 6.34 -9.22
CA ASN A 710 16.45 7.81 -9.29
C ASN A 710 15.03 8.38 -9.28
N GLN A 711 14.04 7.70 -9.89
CA GLN A 711 12.64 8.11 -9.83
C GLN A 711 12.13 8.11 -8.39
N TYR A 712 12.40 7.03 -7.64
CA TYR A 712 12.03 6.93 -6.23
C TYR A 712 12.82 7.89 -5.33
N SER A 713 14.08 8.18 -5.68
CA SER A 713 14.87 9.19 -4.96
C SER A 713 14.26 10.59 -5.12
N ALA A 714 13.79 10.94 -6.32
CA ALA A 714 13.12 12.22 -6.57
C ALA A 714 11.84 12.38 -5.70
N ILE A 715 11.09 11.29 -5.47
CA ILE A 715 9.91 11.30 -4.59
C ILE A 715 10.29 11.66 -3.14
N ILE A 716 11.48 11.30 -2.65
CA ILE A 716 11.92 11.60 -1.27
C ILE A 716 12.20 13.09 -1.06
N ASP A 717 12.59 13.78 -2.12
CA ASP A 717 13.05 15.16 -2.10
C ASP A 717 11.97 16.17 -2.52
N ASP A 718 10.83 15.70 -3.02
CA ASP A 718 9.67 16.53 -3.34
C ASP A 718 8.47 16.25 -2.43
N GLY A 719 7.96 17.30 -1.80
CA GLY A 719 6.90 17.19 -0.80
C GLY A 719 5.58 16.69 -1.38
N GLU A 720 5.24 17.14 -2.59
CA GLU A 720 4.00 16.78 -3.29
C GLU A 720 4.04 15.35 -3.80
N SER A 721 5.08 15.00 -4.56
CA SER A 721 5.31 13.65 -5.09
C SER A 721 5.26 12.60 -3.99
N ARG A 722 5.74 12.93 -2.78
CA ARG A 722 5.65 12.03 -1.63
C ARG A 722 4.23 11.83 -1.11
N VAL A 723 3.44 12.91 -1.03
CA VAL A 723 2.02 12.81 -0.62
C VAL A 723 1.25 12.00 -1.64
N GLU A 724 1.49 12.23 -2.93
CA GLU A 724 0.88 11.45 -4.03
C GLU A 724 1.30 9.98 -4.00
N PHE A 725 2.59 9.69 -3.85
CA PHE A 725 3.10 8.32 -3.75
C PHE A 725 2.48 7.56 -2.58
N ASN A 726 2.44 8.19 -1.40
CA ASN A 726 1.85 7.57 -0.23
C ASN A 726 0.32 7.45 -0.35
N SER A 727 -0.37 8.42 -0.97
CA SER A 727 -1.79 8.31 -1.32
C SER A 727 -2.03 7.06 -2.16
N HIS A 728 -1.30 6.92 -3.28
CA HIS A 728 -1.45 5.80 -4.19
C HIS A 728 -1.21 4.44 -3.50
N ASN A 729 -0.23 4.38 -2.59
CA ASN A 729 0.04 3.18 -1.77
C ASN A 729 -1.13 2.82 -0.85
N LEU A 730 -1.82 3.82 -0.27
CA LEU A 730 -3.01 3.57 0.53
C LEU A 730 -4.21 3.08 -0.31
N ILE A 731 -4.22 3.32 -1.62
CA ILE A 731 -5.25 2.83 -2.56
C ILE A 731 -4.92 1.40 -3.00
N THR A 732 -3.66 1.12 -3.26
CA THR A 732 -3.16 -0.18 -3.74
C THR A 732 -2.78 -1.14 -2.61
N SER A 733 -2.99 -0.79 -1.34
CA SER A 733 -2.54 -1.56 -0.16
C SER A 733 -1.06 -1.98 -0.18
N ASN A 734 -0.27 -1.25 -0.96
CA ASN A 734 1.17 -1.32 -0.93
C ASN A 734 1.66 -0.67 0.37
N LYS A 735 2.47 -1.40 1.13
CA LYS A 735 2.98 -0.93 2.42
C LYS A 735 4.47 -0.61 2.37
N TYR A 736 4.98 -0.14 1.24
CA TYR A 736 6.37 0.29 1.14
C TYR A 736 6.47 1.80 0.94
N ASN A 737 7.44 2.43 1.60
CA ASN A 737 7.79 3.82 1.33
C ASN A 737 8.83 3.92 0.19
N ALA A 738 9.12 5.13 -0.29
CA ALA A 738 10.05 5.32 -1.41
C ALA A 738 11.47 4.81 -1.13
N ARG A 739 11.95 4.84 0.12
CA ARG A 739 13.25 4.29 0.50
C ARG A 739 13.26 2.77 0.40
N GLU A 740 12.18 2.13 0.86
CA GLU A 740 12.04 0.69 0.76
C GLU A 740 11.90 0.22 -0.68
N ALA A 741 11.23 1.00 -1.53
CA ALA A 741 11.19 0.73 -2.97
C ALA A 741 12.61 0.71 -3.57
N ILE A 742 13.45 1.68 -3.21
CA ILE A 742 14.86 1.73 -3.64
C ILE A 742 15.62 0.47 -3.22
N GLU A 743 15.45 0.01 -1.98
CA GLU A 743 16.11 -1.21 -1.50
C GLU A 743 15.61 -2.46 -2.22
N HIS A 744 14.30 -2.55 -2.47
CA HIS A 744 13.76 -3.62 -3.30
C HIS A 744 14.32 -3.58 -4.72
N ILE A 745 14.42 -2.41 -5.34
CA ILE A 745 15.02 -2.24 -6.67
C ILE A 745 16.46 -2.75 -6.68
N LYS A 746 17.28 -2.35 -5.69
CA LYS A 746 18.67 -2.81 -5.57
C LYS A 746 18.81 -4.33 -5.42
N SER A 747 17.80 -5.00 -4.88
CA SER A 747 17.80 -6.45 -4.69
C SER A 747 17.41 -7.26 -5.94
N ILE A 748 16.89 -6.61 -6.99
CA ILE A 748 16.47 -7.29 -8.22
C ILE A 748 17.67 -7.90 -8.92
N CYS A 749 17.55 -9.16 -9.35
CA CYS A 749 18.55 -9.84 -10.18
C CYS A 749 18.08 -10.00 -11.63
N ARG A 750 18.98 -10.43 -12.53
CA ARG A 750 18.66 -10.61 -13.96
C ARG A 750 17.59 -11.69 -14.19
N GLU A 751 17.68 -12.80 -13.44
CA GLU A 751 16.71 -13.90 -13.54
C GLU A 751 15.28 -13.47 -13.17
N ASP A 752 15.11 -12.52 -12.25
CA ASP A 752 13.80 -11.95 -11.93
C ASP A 752 13.14 -11.31 -13.17
N LEU A 753 13.91 -10.55 -13.96
CA LEU A 753 13.42 -9.89 -15.17
C LEU A 753 13.15 -10.90 -16.28
N ALA A 754 14.05 -11.87 -16.48
CA ALA A 754 13.89 -12.93 -17.47
C ALA A 754 12.66 -13.80 -17.18
N LYS A 755 12.36 -14.06 -15.90
CA LYS A 755 11.14 -14.77 -15.49
C LYS A 755 9.88 -14.00 -15.89
N ILE A 756 9.78 -12.71 -15.53
CA ILE A 756 8.63 -11.87 -15.91
C ILE A 756 8.51 -11.81 -17.43
N ALA A 757 9.62 -11.60 -18.14
CA ALA A 757 9.62 -11.49 -19.59
C ALA A 757 9.14 -12.78 -20.30
N ARG A 758 9.47 -13.96 -19.77
CA ARG A 758 8.97 -15.26 -20.26
C ARG A 758 7.48 -15.45 -20.02
N GLU A 759 6.94 -14.87 -18.95
CA GLU A 759 5.52 -14.91 -18.62
C GLU A 759 4.68 -13.90 -19.42
N MET A 760 5.30 -12.84 -19.97
CA MET A 760 4.63 -11.84 -20.80
C MET A 760 3.97 -12.46 -22.04
N LYS A 761 2.69 -12.14 -22.23
CA LYS A 761 1.93 -12.54 -23.42
C LYS A 761 1.73 -11.35 -24.33
N LEU A 762 2.04 -11.52 -25.61
CA LEU A 762 1.67 -10.54 -26.63
C LEU A 762 0.14 -10.49 -26.72
N LEU A 763 -0.43 -9.29 -26.51
CA LEU A 763 -1.86 -9.06 -26.58
C LEU A 763 -2.26 -8.29 -27.83
N LEU A 764 -1.42 -7.38 -28.31
CA LEU A 764 -1.73 -6.56 -29.46
C LEU A 764 -0.44 -6.16 -30.19
N ASP A 765 -0.52 -6.14 -31.51
CA ASP A 765 0.46 -5.56 -32.42
C ASP A 765 -0.27 -4.64 -33.40
N TYR A 766 0.12 -3.37 -33.42
CA TYR A 766 -0.57 -2.30 -34.12
C TYR A 766 0.37 -1.55 -35.05
N ARG A 767 -0.10 -1.34 -36.28
CA ARG A 767 0.61 -0.62 -37.34
C ARG A 767 -0.25 0.51 -37.87
N LEU A 768 0.18 1.75 -37.63
CA LEU A 768 -0.44 2.94 -38.22
C LEU A 768 0.48 3.53 -39.28
N THR A 769 0.10 3.43 -40.54
CA THR A 769 0.87 3.97 -41.67
C THR A 769 0.26 5.28 -42.19
N PRO A 770 1.05 6.20 -42.76
CA PRO A 770 0.49 7.35 -43.46
C PRO A 770 -0.47 6.94 -44.58
N LYS A 771 -1.52 7.73 -44.79
CA LYS A 771 -2.26 7.68 -46.05
C LYS A 771 -1.31 8.08 -47.18
N HIS A 772 -1.21 7.26 -48.22
CA HIS A 772 -0.59 7.71 -49.46
C HIS A 772 -1.54 8.70 -50.12
N ASP A 773 -1.12 9.96 -50.27
CA ASP A 773 -1.81 10.90 -51.15
C ASP A 773 -1.79 10.30 -52.56
N LEU A 774 -2.96 9.94 -53.07
CA LEU A 774 -3.17 9.74 -54.50
C LEU A 774 -3.18 11.13 -55.16
N GLU A 775 -2.05 11.81 -55.17
CA GLU A 775 -1.81 12.99 -56.00
C GLU A 775 -0.43 12.85 -56.66
N ASP A 776 -0.37 11.91 -57.60
CA ASP A 776 0.50 11.92 -58.77
C ASP A 776 -0.19 11.08 -59.86
N GLU A 777 -1.38 11.51 -60.29
CA GLU A 777 -1.89 11.19 -61.63
C GLU A 777 -2.05 12.50 -62.43
N ASP A 778 -1.09 12.65 -63.36
CA ASP A 778 -0.94 13.57 -64.50
C ASP A 778 -0.48 15.03 -64.31
#